data_AF-A0A2I0FBJ6-F1
#
_entry.id   AF-A0A2I0FBJ6-F1
#
_cell.length_a   1.000
_cell.length_b   1.000
_cell.length_c   1.000
_cell.angle_alpha   90.00
_cell.angle_beta   90.00
_cell.angle_gamma   90.00
#
_symmetry.space_group_name_H-M   'P 1'
#
loop_
_entity.id
_entity.type
_entity.pdbx_description
1 polymer ?
#
loop_
_entity_poly.entity_id
_entity_poly.type
_entity_poly.pdbx_seq_one_letter_code
_entity_poly.pdbx_strand_id
1 'polypeptide(L)'
;MNRCKQVILIICFIAIVPTTNSQVFPSAGTAWVLTGQHQSSTAPDWQQQFSTPETVSRWEENHADISIGGHYQHATKKVARIDYMYNQKLEWKMGVKEQYLRHQLSQSQQDYESLFLHFQNDTEMPLPKNTNGHLTPLYGVPEVVAIKNSDSHAAPIKLLTMPLQQPVTLVNQQTLYLLSSEKLDGLTLQFKHSDENQQLAASSVNIAYATKAIDRSSSNPKNEDTDWQPLTKSALSNTTKVSWLPPKSWPRVAFTLVLNQQTSVAHARFFVLKITINTPSTGLQLAGINLPSWYNITQHGDKQQVTISGWDPVNDINKDNYIDDREYAMRKNNQASARFPYQARLVPLGRMWSPQSSFCYTNLFTVANRKLLAEYLDQHWQAQGFVGAYNDDLYRIPGKVQFPSSNEGKVLELQLPIKQVSPHYWQQLSAFTQKLQQAGTERWIGANISNLNLFTEPDLLPVKNGFNFFVREDYIHPSMGLAHRDGLLQRWEHFVLVAQGKRNILMANTRKGGKVSWQGHTAANWEHDKSTNLAIFYLLNNPSLDFYQQWNNSFYYSSANTESDNFYQAGIPKNVAYQPTSMLRHDIGKPIAAPANYPAVSYVDADNNIIATSRDNQLSVNDQLLSITPSHWFYLHQQTTSTFPWQQVQPPKTAVIARLYQQGLILYYTDLHGKNKIFGQQATTTVALPGQYRRLNADGSLGKLTDTITLTGYQGVILIPEQPAT
;
A
#
# COMPACT_ATOMS: atom_id res chain seq x y z
N MET A 1 64.06 6.36 -36.44
CA MET A 1 62.73 6.22 -37.06
C MET A 1 61.82 5.46 -36.10
N ASN A 2 60.89 6.14 -35.42
CA ASN A 2 59.57 5.59 -35.04
C ASN A 2 58.72 6.62 -34.27
N ARG A 3 57.80 7.21 -35.04
CA ARG A 3 56.47 7.77 -34.75
C ARG A 3 56.09 8.10 -33.30
N CYS A 4 55.94 9.40 -33.05
CA CYS A 4 54.99 9.96 -32.09
C CYS A 4 53.58 9.40 -32.35
N LYS A 5 52.94 8.84 -31.31
CA LYS A 5 51.49 8.66 -31.26
C LYS A 5 50.91 9.71 -30.32
N GLN A 6 50.25 10.71 -30.90
CA GLN A 6 49.32 11.58 -30.19
C GLN A 6 48.15 10.73 -29.70
N VAL A 7 47.89 10.74 -28.40
CA VAL A 7 46.65 10.24 -27.81
C VAL A 7 45.65 11.40 -27.88
N ILE A 8 44.68 11.29 -28.79
CA ILE A 8 43.52 12.18 -28.82
C ILE A 8 42.61 11.75 -27.67
N LEU A 9 42.56 12.56 -26.63
CA LEU A 9 41.60 12.43 -25.53
C LEU A 9 40.27 13.01 -26.02
N ILE A 10 39.37 12.16 -26.53
CA ILE A 10 37.99 12.56 -26.81
C ILE A 10 37.26 12.66 -25.47
N ILE A 11 37.17 13.87 -24.92
CA ILE A 11 36.26 14.18 -23.82
C ILE A 11 34.86 14.24 -24.41
N CYS A 12 34.14 13.11 -24.38
CA CYS A 12 32.69 13.12 -24.58
C CYS A 12 32.04 13.80 -23.37
N PHE A 13 31.83 15.11 -23.45
CA PHE A 13 30.79 15.76 -22.66
C PHE A 13 29.45 15.21 -23.12
N ILE A 14 28.98 14.13 -22.50
CA ILE A 14 27.55 13.81 -22.52
C ILE A 14 26.92 14.90 -21.66
N ALA A 15 26.47 15.98 -22.31
CA ALA A 15 25.51 16.88 -21.71
C ALA A 15 24.26 16.04 -21.40
N ILE A 16 24.15 15.57 -20.17
CA ILE A 16 22.89 15.07 -19.63
C ILE A 16 22.02 16.31 -19.53
N VAL A 17 21.30 16.61 -20.61
CA VAL A 17 20.19 17.55 -20.54
C VAL A 17 19.19 16.94 -19.57
N PRO A 18 18.90 17.55 -18.41
CA PRO A 18 17.76 17.10 -17.64
C PRO A 18 16.55 17.30 -18.55
N THR A 19 15.93 16.22 -19.01
CA THR A 19 14.58 16.29 -19.54
C THR A 19 13.69 16.64 -18.37
N THR A 20 13.61 17.93 -18.05
CA THR A 20 12.49 18.47 -17.29
C THR A 20 11.27 18.20 -18.16
N ASN A 21 10.59 17.08 -17.91
CA ASN A 21 9.23 16.93 -18.42
C ASN A 21 8.48 18.14 -17.88
N SER A 22 8.11 19.04 -18.79
CA SER A 22 7.16 20.12 -18.50
C SER A 22 5.95 19.49 -17.84
N GLN A 23 5.42 20.13 -16.80
CA GLN A 23 4.16 19.68 -16.21
C GLN A 23 3.08 19.58 -17.30
N VAL A 24 2.21 18.57 -17.21
CA VAL A 24 1.12 18.35 -18.15
C VAL A 24 0.18 19.55 -18.20
N PHE A 25 -0.05 20.17 -17.04
CA PHE A 25 -0.76 21.42 -16.91
C PHE A 25 0.19 22.53 -16.44
N PRO A 26 0.03 23.76 -16.96
CA PRO A 26 1.04 24.82 -16.82
C PRO A 26 1.29 25.27 -15.37
N SER A 27 0.29 25.19 -14.49
CA SER A 27 0.37 25.71 -13.12
C SER A 27 0.09 24.68 -12.02
N ALA A 28 -0.16 23.42 -12.40
CA ALA A 28 -0.50 22.34 -11.48
C ALA A 28 0.17 21.05 -11.90
N GLY A 29 0.82 20.37 -10.96
CA GLY A 29 1.09 18.95 -11.15
C GLY A 29 -0.23 18.18 -11.03
N THR A 30 -0.39 17.09 -11.76
CA THR A 30 -1.53 16.18 -11.59
C THR A 30 -1.08 14.74 -11.40
N ALA A 31 -1.86 14.00 -10.60
CA ALA A 31 -1.56 12.62 -10.24
C ALA A 31 -2.76 11.71 -10.45
N TRP A 32 -2.47 10.46 -10.81
CA TRP A 32 -3.42 9.36 -10.68
C TRP A 32 -3.05 8.43 -9.52
N VAL A 33 -4.06 7.90 -8.86
CA VAL A 33 -3.94 6.88 -7.81
C VAL A 33 -4.70 5.67 -8.28
N LEU A 34 -4.01 4.52 -8.37
CA LEU A 34 -4.59 3.21 -8.70
C LEU A 34 -5.37 3.19 -10.04
N THR A 35 -4.74 3.63 -11.13
CA THR A 35 -5.28 3.42 -12.48
C THR A 35 -5.44 1.93 -12.80
N GLY A 36 -6.44 1.59 -13.60
CA GLY A 36 -6.77 0.20 -13.93
C GLY A 36 -8.27 -0.03 -14.08
N GLN A 37 -8.67 -1.22 -14.53
CA GLN A 37 -10.08 -1.52 -14.83
C GLN A 37 -10.71 -0.55 -15.85
N HIS A 38 -9.91 -0.06 -16.81
CA HIS A 38 -10.37 0.82 -17.88
C HIS A 38 -11.55 0.21 -18.64
N GLN A 39 -12.58 1.01 -18.92
CA GLN A 39 -13.77 0.60 -19.64
C GLN A 39 -14.08 1.60 -20.75
N SER A 40 -14.67 1.13 -21.85
CA SER A 40 -15.30 2.04 -22.80
C SER A 40 -16.42 2.81 -22.10
N SER A 41 -16.57 4.10 -22.43
CA SER A 41 -17.70 4.89 -21.96
C SER A 41 -19.01 4.29 -22.44
N THR A 42 -20.00 4.20 -21.55
CA THR A 42 -21.38 3.87 -21.92
C THR A 42 -22.25 5.12 -22.05
N ALA A 43 -21.78 6.29 -21.61
CA ALA A 43 -22.46 7.56 -21.77
C ALA A 43 -22.43 8.03 -23.26
N PRO A 44 -23.58 8.35 -23.88
CA PRO A 44 -23.68 8.64 -25.32
C PRO A 44 -22.69 9.71 -25.82
N ASP A 45 -22.59 10.84 -25.13
CA ASP A 45 -21.75 11.98 -25.54
C ASP A 45 -20.24 11.69 -25.45
N TRP A 46 -19.87 10.62 -24.74
CA TRP A 46 -18.48 10.25 -24.47
C TRP A 46 -18.05 8.99 -25.24
N GLN A 47 -18.98 8.27 -25.87
CA GLN A 47 -18.70 7.03 -26.60
C GLN A 47 -17.74 7.25 -27.78
N GLN A 48 -17.85 8.38 -28.48
CA GLN A 48 -16.97 8.67 -29.62
C GLN A 48 -15.50 8.84 -29.18
N GLN A 49 -15.27 9.54 -28.07
CA GLN A 49 -13.92 9.79 -27.54
C GLN A 49 -13.36 8.58 -26.77
N PHE A 50 -14.21 7.89 -26.02
CA PHE A 50 -13.84 6.80 -25.12
C PHE A 50 -14.49 5.47 -25.54
N SER A 51 -14.32 5.12 -26.81
CA SER A 51 -14.90 3.90 -27.40
C SER A 51 -14.25 2.61 -26.93
N THR A 52 -13.05 2.66 -26.34
CA THR A 52 -12.29 1.48 -25.88
C THR A 52 -11.61 1.73 -24.53
N PRO A 53 -11.30 0.68 -23.74
CA PRO A 53 -10.45 0.80 -22.56
C PRO A 53 -9.09 1.46 -22.84
N GLU A 54 -8.52 1.22 -24.03
CA GLU A 54 -7.23 1.75 -24.43
C GLU A 54 -7.27 3.27 -24.67
N THR A 55 -8.37 3.83 -25.20
CA THR A 55 -8.48 5.29 -25.38
C THR A 55 -8.60 6.01 -24.03
N VAL A 56 -9.25 5.41 -23.04
CA VAL A 56 -9.24 5.93 -21.66
C VAL A 56 -7.83 5.88 -21.08
N SER A 57 -7.14 4.75 -21.22
CA SER A 57 -5.78 4.59 -20.69
C SER A 57 -4.79 5.59 -21.29
N ARG A 58 -4.90 5.87 -22.60
CA ARG A 58 -4.11 6.92 -23.27
C ARG A 58 -4.49 8.32 -22.83
N TRP A 59 -5.77 8.58 -22.56
CA TRP A 59 -6.18 9.87 -22.02
C TRP A 59 -5.53 10.10 -20.65
N GLU A 60 -5.58 9.13 -19.75
CA GLU A 60 -4.94 9.23 -18.43
C GLU A 60 -3.42 9.48 -18.53
N GLU A 61 -2.72 8.78 -19.44
CA GLU A 61 -1.29 8.98 -19.70
C GLU A 61 -0.96 10.46 -20.02
N ASN A 62 -1.83 11.14 -20.77
CA ASN A 62 -1.58 12.51 -21.23
C ASN A 62 -2.21 13.58 -20.31
N HIS A 63 -2.79 13.19 -19.16
CA HIS A 63 -3.49 14.10 -18.24
C HIS A 63 -2.94 14.02 -16.79
N ALA A 64 -1.79 13.36 -16.59
CA ALA A 64 -1.07 13.36 -15.33
C ALA A 64 0.45 13.34 -15.50
N ASP A 65 1.14 13.99 -14.57
CA ASP A 65 2.59 13.94 -14.46
C ASP A 65 3.04 12.63 -13.83
N ILE A 66 2.27 12.14 -12.84
CA ILE A 66 2.59 10.95 -12.06
C ILE A 66 1.38 10.00 -11.95
N SER A 67 1.67 8.71 -11.82
CA SER A 67 0.66 7.67 -11.57
C SER A 67 1.19 6.69 -10.54
N ILE A 68 0.43 6.48 -9.46
CA ILE A 68 0.85 5.63 -8.34
C ILE A 68 0.01 4.35 -8.29
N GLY A 69 0.66 3.21 -8.14
CA GLY A 69 0.02 1.93 -7.82
C GLY A 69 -0.84 1.29 -8.93
N GLY A 70 -1.02 1.97 -10.06
CA GLY A 70 -1.87 1.53 -11.16
C GLY A 70 -1.13 0.90 -12.33
N HIS A 71 -1.92 0.41 -13.30
CA HIS A 71 -1.42 -0.12 -14.56
C HIS A 71 -2.14 0.53 -15.75
N TYR A 72 -1.44 0.59 -16.88
CA TYR A 72 -1.98 1.04 -18.16
C TYR A 72 -2.24 -0.15 -19.06
N GLN A 73 -3.11 0.01 -20.04
CA GLN A 73 -3.41 -1.02 -21.05
C GLN A 73 -2.25 -1.25 -22.04
N HIS A 74 -1.20 -0.42 -21.97
CA HIS A 74 0.00 -0.46 -22.78
C HIS A 74 1.23 -0.08 -21.95
N ALA A 75 2.42 -0.40 -22.45
CA ALA A 75 3.67 0.07 -21.85
C ALA A 75 3.85 1.57 -22.10
N THR A 76 4.14 2.35 -21.05
CA THR A 76 4.37 3.79 -21.15
C THR A 76 5.56 4.23 -20.29
N LYS A 77 6.23 5.29 -20.76
CA LYS A 77 7.26 6.07 -20.05
C LYS A 77 6.94 7.57 -20.00
N LYS A 78 5.76 8.00 -20.47
CA LYS A 78 5.40 9.43 -20.53
C LYS A 78 5.04 9.99 -19.16
N VAL A 79 4.38 9.17 -18.35
CA VAL A 79 4.01 9.47 -16.97
C VAL A 79 5.01 8.83 -16.02
N ALA A 80 5.40 9.55 -14.96
CA ALA A 80 6.25 8.99 -13.92
C ALA A 80 5.45 7.97 -13.09
N ARG A 81 5.81 6.69 -13.18
CA ARG A 81 5.10 5.60 -12.52
C ARG A 81 5.75 5.25 -11.18
N ILE A 82 4.94 5.21 -10.13
CA ILE A 82 5.36 4.89 -8.75
C ILE A 82 4.67 3.58 -8.34
N ASP A 83 5.44 2.59 -7.90
CA ASP A 83 4.91 1.28 -7.49
C ASP A 83 4.31 1.31 -6.07
N TYR A 84 3.67 0.20 -5.67
CA TYR A 84 3.41 -0.09 -4.26
C TYR A 84 4.62 -0.72 -3.58
N MET A 85 4.81 -0.38 -2.31
CA MET A 85 5.71 -1.11 -1.44
C MET A 85 5.14 -1.32 -0.04
N TYR A 86 5.28 -2.55 0.46
CA TYR A 86 5.01 -2.89 1.85
C TYR A 86 6.29 -3.44 2.46
N ASN A 87 7.18 -2.53 2.88
CA ASN A 87 8.54 -2.86 3.33
C ASN A 87 8.55 -3.64 4.64
N GLN A 88 7.51 -3.48 5.43
CA GLN A 88 7.27 -4.18 6.68
C GLN A 88 6.86 -5.64 6.48
N LYS A 89 6.60 -6.08 5.25
CA LYS A 89 5.92 -7.33 4.91
C LYS A 89 6.72 -8.21 3.96
N LEU A 90 6.85 -9.48 4.36
CA LEU A 90 7.06 -10.61 3.45
C LEU A 90 5.83 -11.52 3.50
N GLU A 91 5.53 -12.19 2.40
CA GLU A 91 4.48 -13.20 2.38
C GLU A 91 5.02 -14.53 2.88
N TRP A 92 4.17 -15.30 3.55
CA TRP A 92 4.47 -16.71 3.76
C TRP A 92 4.38 -17.48 2.44
N LYS A 93 3.27 -17.28 1.72
CA LYS A 93 3.06 -17.90 0.41
C LYS A 93 4.07 -17.31 -0.54
N MET A 94 4.91 -18.15 -1.15
CA MET A 94 6.06 -17.65 -1.90
C MET A 94 5.63 -16.93 -3.18
N GLY A 95 5.84 -15.61 -3.22
CA GLY A 95 5.79 -14.80 -4.42
C GLY A 95 7.15 -14.70 -5.11
N VAL A 96 7.23 -13.88 -6.16
CA VAL A 96 8.48 -13.60 -6.90
C VAL A 96 9.56 -13.03 -5.97
N LYS A 97 9.18 -12.09 -5.09
CA LYS A 97 10.07 -11.47 -4.11
C LYS A 97 10.67 -12.51 -3.17
N GLU A 98 9.83 -13.30 -2.52
CA GLU A 98 10.25 -14.33 -1.56
C GLU A 98 11.17 -15.38 -2.20
N GLN A 99 10.88 -15.80 -3.44
CA GLN A 99 11.74 -16.73 -4.19
C GLN A 99 13.11 -16.13 -4.50
N TYR A 100 13.16 -14.88 -4.97
CA TYR A 100 14.42 -14.17 -5.21
C TYR A 100 15.25 -14.08 -3.91
N LEU A 101 14.63 -13.64 -2.81
CA LEU A 101 15.31 -13.49 -1.53
C LEU A 101 15.85 -14.82 -1.00
N ARG A 102 15.06 -15.91 -1.08
CA ARG A 102 15.53 -17.26 -0.73
C ARG A 102 16.69 -17.71 -1.59
N HIS A 103 16.64 -17.44 -2.89
CA HIS A 103 17.72 -17.79 -3.80
C HIS A 103 19.02 -17.06 -3.41
N GLN A 104 18.97 -15.75 -3.24
CA GLN A 104 20.14 -14.95 -2.83
C GLN A 104 20.73 -15.42 -1.49
N LEU A 105 19.88 -15.65 -0.48
CA LEU A 105 20.33 -16.13 0.83
C LEU A 105 20.92 -17.54 0.76
N SER A 106 20.41 -18.41 -0.11
CA SER A 106 21.01 -19.74 -0.33
C SER A 106 22.43 -19.66 -0.91
N GLN A 107 22.70 -18.68 -1.78
CA GLN A 107 24.03 -18.45 -2.35
C GLN A 107 25.02 -17.93 -1.30
N SER A 108 24.54 -17.12 -0.35
CA SER A 108 25.35 -16.57 0.75
C SER A 108 25.37 -17.46 2.01
N GLN A 109 24.77 -18.65 1.97
CA GLN A 109 24.62 -19.58 3.10
C GLN A 109 23.96 -18.94 4.34
N GLN A 110 23.04 -18.00 4.12
CA GLN A 110 22.27 -17.35 5.17
C GLN A 110 20.90 -18.00 5.32
N ASP A 111 20.41 -18.07 6.56
CA ASP A 111 19.07 -18.59 6.85
C ASP A 111 18.00 -17.61 6.36
N TYR A 112 16.96 -18.13 5.71
CA TYR A 112 15.81 -17.34 5.29
C TYR A 112 15.02 -16.80 6.49
N GLU A 113 15.02 -17.50 7.62
CA GLU A 113 14.36 -17.01 8.84
C GLU A 113 14.97 -15.69 9.33
N SER A 114 16.22 -15.38 8.98
CA SER A 114 16.83 -14.10 9.35
C SER A 114 16.06 -12.88 8.83
N LEU A 115 15.22 -13.04 7.79
CA LEU A 115 14.38 -11.97 7.22
C LEU A 115 13.09 -11.72 7.98
N PHE A 116 12.75 -12.50 9.00
CA PHE A 116 11.51 -12.35 9.77
C PHE A 116 11.78 -11.99 11.22
N LEU A 117 10.80 -11.33 11.84
CA LEU A 117 10.75 -11.19 13.29
C LEU A 117 10.03 -12.38 13.90
N HIS A 118 10.48 -12.84 15.07
CA HIS A 118 9.89 -13.98 15.79
C HIS A 118 9.50 -13.62 17.22
N PHE A 119 8.42 -14.24 17.71
CA PHE A 119 8.15 -14.29 19.13
C PHE A 119 9.08 -15.31 19.77
N GLN A 120 9.75 -14.94 20.85
CA GLN A 120 10.56 -15.87 21.63
C GLN A 120 9.69 -16.79 22.49
N ASN A 121 8.59 -16.26 23.02
CA ASN A 121 7.63 -16.98 23.87
C ASN A 121 6.25 -16.97 23.22
N ASP A 122 5.46 -17.99 23.53
CA ASP A 122 4.05 -18.09 23.18
C ASP A 122 3.33 -16.80 23.55
N THR A 123 2.65 -16.23 22.57
CA THR A 123 1.99 -14.93 22.72
C THR A 123 0.52 -15.07 22.42
N GLU A 124 -0.29 -14.68 23.41
CA GLU A 124 -1.75 -14.74 23.33
C GLU A 124 -2.34 -13.35 23.08
N MET A 125 -3.27 -13.27 22.15
CA MET A 125 -3.95 -12.02 21.82
C MET A 125 -5.38 -12.25 21.33
N PRO A 126 -6.27 -11.25 21.50
CA PRO A 126 -7.62 -11.35 20.99
C PRO A 126 -7.62 -11.34 19.47
N LEU A 127 -8.32 -12.33 18.90
CA LEU A 127 -8.55 -12.45 17.47
C LEU A 127 -9.86 -11.71 17.14
N PRO A 128 -9.83 -10.63 16.32
CA PRO A 128 -11.05 -10.01 15.83
C PRO A 128 -11.84 -11.01 14.96
N LYS A 129 -13.12 -10.75 14.68
CA LYS A 129 -13.94 -11.61 13.79
C LYS A 129 -13.16 -11.90 12.51
N ASN A 130 -12.76 -13.16 12.34
CA ASN A 130 -11.64 -13.48 11.47
C ASN A 130 -12.09 -14.12 10.16
N THR A 131 -12.00 -13.35 9.08
CA THR A 131 -11.99 -13.86 7.71
C THR A 131 -10.65 -13.59 7.03
N ASN A 132 -9.63 -13.10 7.73
CA ASN A 132 -8.38 -12.67 7.12
C ASN A 132 -7.31 -13.77 7.24
N GLY A 133 -6.58 -14.02 6.16
CA GLY A 133 -5.57 -15.10 6.09
C GLY A 133 -6.10 -16.54 6.16
N HIS A 134 -7.40 -16.77 6.39
CA HIS A 134 -7.99 -18.11 6.56
C HIS A 134 -7.88 -19.05 5.36
N LEU A 135 -7.54 -18.52 4.18
CA LEU A 135 -7.29 -19.30 2.96
C LEU A 135 -5.80 -19.50 2.71
N THR A 136 -4.97 -19.38 3.75
CA THR A 136 -3.52 -19.47 3.65
C THR A 136 -2.95 -20.54 4.59
N PRO A 137 -1.66 -20.90 4.40
CA PRO A 137 -1.00 -21.91 5.22
C PRO A 137 -0.84 -21.55 6.69
N LEU A 138 -1.07 -20.27 7.04
CA LEU A 138 -1.27 -19.85 8.42
C LEU A 138 -2.38 -20.64 9.12
N TYR A 139 -3.48 -20.98 8.42
CA TYR A 139 -4.62 -21.76 8.94
C TYR A 139 -4.51 -23.26 8.62
N GLY A 140 -3.31 -23.73 8.26
CA GLY A 140 -3.10 -25.10 7.84
C GLY A 140 -3.60 -25.41 6.42
N VAL A 141 -4.01 -24.41 5.62
CA VAL A 141 -4.37 -24.64 4.21
C VAL A 141 -3.10 -24.92 3.41
N PRO A 142 -2.97 -25.99 2.62
CA PRO A 142 -1.78 -26.20 1.81
C PRO A 142 -1.53 -25.10 0.75
N GLU A 143 -0.28 -24.76 0.48
CA GLU A 143 0.09 -23.70 -0.46
C GLU A 143 -0.25 -24.04 -1.92
N VAL A 144 0.19 -25.22 -2.35
CA VAL A 144 -0.05 -25.78 -3.68
C VAL A 144 -0.26 -27.27 -3.52
N VAL A 145 -1.35 -27.76 -4.11
CA VAL A 145 -1.63 -29.19 -4.22
C VAL A 145 -1.99 -29.52 -5.65
N ALA A 146 -1.41 -30.60 -6.15
CA ALA A 146 -1.75 -31.16 -7.45
C ALA A 146 -2.12 -32.63 -7.31
N ILE A 147 -2.92 -33.13 -8.25
CA ILE A 147 -3.39 -34.51 -8.30
C ILE A 147 -3.01 -35.13 -9.65
N LYS A 148 -2.63 -36.41 -9.62
CA LYS A 148 -2.33 -37.22 -10.81
C LYS A 148 -2.96 -38.60 -10.68
N ASN A 149 -3.72 -38.99 -11.71
CA ASN A 149 -4.31 -40.32 -11.81
C ASN A 149 -3.22 -41.33 -12.21
N SER A 150 -3.26 -42.51 -11.60
CA SER A 150 -2.31 -43.61 -11.81
C SER A 150 -2.41 -44.26 -13.20
N ASP A 151 -3.57 -44.17 -13.85
CA ASP A 151 -3.93 -45.10 -14.92
C ASP A 151 -3.28 -44.82 -16.29
N SER A 152 -2.50 -43.74 -16.44
CA SER A 152 -1.54 -43.63 -17.56
C SER A 152 -0.41 -42.63 -17.26
N HIS A 153 0.80 -42.91 -17.75
CA HIS A 153 1.90 -41.93 -17.79
C HIS A 153 1.54 -40.64 -18.55
N ALA A 154 0.45 -40.66 -19.34
CA ALA A 154 -0.08 -39.53 -20.09
C ALA A 154 -1.12 -38.69 -19.31
N ALA A 155 -1.54 -39.10 -18.11
CA ALA A 155 -2.55 -38.37 -17.35
C ALA A 155 -2.00 -36.99 -16.91
N PRO A 156 -2.70 -35.88 -17.24
CA PRO A 156 -2.23 -34.55 -16.88
C PRO A 156 -2.28 -34.37 -15.35
N ILE A 157 -1.22 -33.81 -14.78
CA ILE A 157 -1.22 -33.33 -13.40
C ILE A 157 -2.16 -32.11 -13.35
N LYS A 158 -3.13 -32.12 -12.45
CA LYS A 158 -4.12 -31.05 -12.27
C LYS A 158 -3.92 -30.36 -10.92
N LEU A 159 -3.95 -29.02 -10.91
CA LEU A 159 -3.96 -28.23 -9.68
C LEU A 159 -5.32 -28.34 -8.97
N LEU A 160 -5.29 -28.46 -7.65
CA LEU A 160 -6.46 -28.40 -6.79
C LEU A 160 -6.56 -27.02 -6.14
N THR A 161 -7.76 -26.45 -6.15
CA THR A 161 -8.06 -25.24 -5.37
C THR A 161 -8.13 -25.59 -3.89
N MET A 162 -7.34 -24.89 -3.07
CA MET A 162 -7.30 -25.06 -1.61
C MET A 162 -7.91 -23.85 -0.89
N PRO A 163 -8.65 -24.05 0.22
CA PRO A 163 -9.14 -25.34 0.72
C PRO A 163 -10.09 -26.00 -0.30
N LEU A 164 -10.23 -27.33 -0.24
CA LEU A 164 -11.08 -28.06 -1.18
C LEU A 164 -12.52 -27.55 -1.12
N GLN A 165 -13.02 -27.06 -2.26
CA GLN A 165 -14.40 -26.59 -2.38
C GLN A 165 -15.38 -27.74 -2.62
N GLN A 166 -14.90 -28.83 -3.21
CA GLN A 166 -15.67 -30.04 -3.51
C GLN A 166 -14.80 -31.27 -3.23
N PRO A 167 -15.38 -32.36 -2.68
CA PRO A 167 -14.66 -33.61 -2.48
C PRO A 167 -14.15 -34.18 -3.81
N VAL A 168 -12.98 -34.81 -3.78
CA VAL A 168 -12.36 -35.44 -4.94
C VAL A 168 -12.47 -36.95 -4.82
N THR A 169 -13.19 -37.61 -5.73
CA THR A 169 -13.26 -39.08 -5.77
C THR A 169 -11.90 -39.67 -6.08
N LEU A 170 -11.47 -40.62 -5.25
CA LEU A 170 -10.15 -41.22 -5.31
C LEU A 170 -10.17 -42.52 -6.12
N VAL A 171 -9.10 -42.76 -6.88
CA VAL A 171 -8.84 -44.04 -7.55
C VAL A 171 -7.65 -44.76 -6.91
N ASN A 172 -7.49 -46.05 -7.21
CA ASN A 172 -6.37 -46.83 -6.70
C ASN A 172 -5.03 -46.22 -7.14
N GLN A 173 -4.06 -46.12 -6.22
CA GLN A 173 -2.75 -45.49 -6.46
C GLN A 173 -2.84 -44.01 -6.88
N GLN A 174 -3.93 -43.32 -6.52
CA GLN A 174 -4.03 -41.87 -6.72
C GLN A 174 -2.86 -41.16 -6.03
N THR A 175 -2.15 -40.32 -6.79
CA THR A 175 -1.04 -39.52 -6.27
C THR A 175 -1.45 -38.07 -6.09
N LEU A 176 -1.16 -37.51 -4.93
CA LEU A 176 -1.20 -36.08 -4.64
C LEU A 176 0.22 -35.56 -4.46
N TYR A 177 0.49 -34.39 -5.01
CA TYR A 177 1.71 -33.64 -4.81
C TYR A 177 1.42 -32.43 -3.95
N LEU A 178 2.13 -32.27 -2.85
CA LEU A 178 2.03 -31.10 -1.98
C LEU A 178 3.36 -30.35 -2.03
N LEU A 179 3.31 -29.08 -2.40
CA LEU A 179 4.47 -28.19 -2.44
C LEU A 179 4.32 -27.17 -1.31
N SER A 180 5.33 -27.08 -0.45
CA SER A 180 5.35 -26.16 0.69
C SER A 180 6.62 -25.32 0.69
N SER A 181 6.46 -24.02 0.99
CA SER A 181 7.57 -23.09 1.21
C SER A 181 8.45 -23.48 2.38
N GLU A 182 7.84 -24.05 3.43
CA GLU A 182 8.52 -24.48 4.65
C GLU A 182 8.45 -26.00 4.84
N LYS A 183 9.35 -26.54 5.67
CA LYS A 183 9.31 -27.95 6.07
C LYS A 183 7.96 -28.25 6.74
N LEU A 184 7.59 -29.52 6.73
CA LEU A 184 6.36 -30.01 7.36
C LEU A 184 6.73 -31.23 8.22
N ASP A 185 6.02 -31.43 9.32
CA ASP A 185 6.17 -32.58 10.22
C ASP A 185 4.89 -33.43 10.32
N GLY A 186 3.85 -33.05 9.57
CA GLY A 186 2.61 -33.78 9.52
C GLY A 186 1.56 -33.17 8.60
N LEU A 187 0.44 -33.88 8.48
CA LEU A 187 -0.79 -33.42 7.84
C LEU A 187 -1.99 -34.23 8.33
N THR A 188 -3.19 -33.73 8.05
CA THR A 188 -4.46 -34.41 8.29
C THR A 188 -5.22 -34.53 6.97
N LEU A 189 -5.60 -35.77 6.62
CA LEU A 189 -6.48 -36.07 5.48
C LEU A 189 -7.88 -36.37 6.00
N GLN A 190 -8.88 -35.72 5.42
CA GLN A 190 -10.29 -35.95 5.73
C GLN A 190 -10.94 -36.65 4.55
N PHE A 191 -11.62 -37.75 4.83
CA PHE A 191 -12.29 -38.56 3.83
C PHE A 191 -13.80 -38.60 4.08
N LYS A 192 -14.57 -38.66 3.00
CA LYS A 192 -16.01 -38.91 3.00
C LYS A 192 -16.30 -40.14 2.16
N HIS A 193 -17.30 -40.90 2.59
CA HIS A 193 -17.79 -42.04 1.87
C HIS A 193 -19.27 -41.84 1.53
N SER A 194 -19.75 -42.38 0.42
CA SER A 194 -21.18 -42.38 0.09
C SER A 194 -22.00 -43.36 0.95
N ASP A 195 -21.32 -44.28 1.63
CA ASP A 195 -21.87 -45.25 2.58
C ASP A 195 -21.08 -45.15 3.90
N GLU A 196 -21.71 -44.66 4.96
CA GLU A 196 -21.08 -44.40 6.27
C GLU A 196 -20.63 -45.68 6.99
N ASN A 197 -21.06 -46.86 6.55
CA ASN A 197 -20.73 -48.14 7.17
C ASN A 197 -19.54 -48.87 6.50
N GLN A 198 -18.96 -48.31 5.44
CA GLN A 198 -17.85 -48.97 4.73
C GLN A 198 -16.53 -48.84 5.49
N GLN A 199 -15.86 -49.97 5.72
CA GLN A 199 -14.58 -49.99 6.42
C GLN A 199 -13.41 -49.58 5.52
N LEU A 200 -12.63 -48.57 5.94
CA LEU A 200 -11.40 -48.11 5.28
C LEU A 200 -10.17 -49.00 5.57
N ALA A 201 -10.36 -50.14 6.24
CA ALA A 201 -9.28 -50.94 6.83
C ALA A 201 -8.23 -51.46 5.83
N ALA A 202 -8.61 -51.64 4.56
CA ALA A 202 -7.69 -52.07 3.49
C ALA A 202 -6.99 -50.90 2.77
N SER A 203 -7.42 -49.65 3.01
CA SER A 203 -6.86 -48.46 2.36
C SER A 203 -5.70 -47.90 3.17
N SER A 204 -4.67 -47.41 2.48
CA SER A 204 -3.51 -46.80 3.16
C SER A 204 -2.97 -45.58 2.41
N VAL A 205 -2.24 -44.74 3.12
CA VAL A 205 -1.47 -43.63 2.54
C VAL A 205 0.01 -43.88 2.73
N ASN A 206 0.78 -43.70 1.65
CA ASN A 206 2.24 -43.62 1.69
C ASN A 206 2.66 -42.18 1.44
N ILE A 207 3.54 -41.63 2.28
CA ILE A 207 4.09 -40.29 2.11
C ILE A 207 5.59 -40.40 1.89
N ALA A 208 6.09 -39.74 0.85
CA ALA A 208 7.49 -39.62 0.51
C ALA A 208 7.86 -38.17 0.19
N TYR A 209 9.14 -37.83 0.28
CA TYR A 209 9.64 -36.50 -0.07
C TYR A 209 10.63 -36.55 -1.24
N ALA A 210 10.68 -35.46 -1.99
CA ALA A 210 11.60 -35.35 -3.13
C ALA A 210 13.01 -34.98 -2.66
N THR A 211 14.02 -35.62 -3.26
CA THR A 211 15.44 -35.34 -2.99
C THR A 211 16.13 -34.57 -4.12
N LYS A 212 15.53 -34.55 -5.32
CA LYS A 212 16.05 -33.84 -6.50
C LYS A 212 14.91 -33.13 -7.26
N ALA A 213 15.30 -32.28 -8.21
CA ALA A 213 14.35 -31.57 -9.08
C ALA A 213 13.51 -32.57 -9.88
N ILE A 214 12.21 -32.28 -9.99
CA ILE A 214 11.25 -33.05 -10.77
C ILE A 214 10.93 -32.22 -12.02
N ASP A 215 11.62 -32.50 -13.11
CA ASP A 215 11.51 -31.77 -14.38
C ASP A 215 11.21 -32.67 -15.59
N ARG A 216 10.65 -32.07 -16.65
CA ARG A 216 10.51 -32.71 -17.99
C ARG A 216 11.75 -32.51 -18.88
N SER A 217 12.66 -31.62 -18.49
CA SER A 217 13.81 -31.17 -19.28
C SER A 217 15.07 -31.99 -19.06
N SER A 218 15.13 -32.85 -18.03
CA SER A 218 16.20 -33.84 -17.94
C SER A 218 16.05 -34.85 -19.08
N SER A 219 17.16 -35.22 -19.69
CA SER A 219 17.31 -36.17 -20.80
C SER A 219 16.88 -37.61 -20.48
N ASN A 220 16.04 -37.81 -19.46
CA ASN A 220 15.47 -39.08 -19.07
C ASN A 220 14.01 -38.88 -18.59
N PRO A 221 12.99 -39.27 -19.37
CA PRO A 221 11.57 -39.10 -19.02
C PRO A 221 11.08 -39.94 -17.81
N LYS A 222 12.00 -40.42 -16.95
CA LYS A 222 11.76 -41.31 -15.79
C LYS A 222 11.93 -40.65 -14.41
N ASN A 223 12.30 -39.37 -14.32
CA ASN A 223 12.61 -38.73 -13.02
C ASN A 223 11.40 -38.48 -12.10
N GLU A 224 10.16 -38.64 -12.56
CA GLU A 224 8.97 -38.56 -11.68
C GLU A 224 8.89 -39.72 -10.69
N ASP A 225 9.58 -40.84 -10.92
CA ASP A 225 9.40 -42.08 -10.16
C ASP A 225 10.61 -42.52 -9.32
N THR A 226 11.80 -41.93 -9.49
CA THR A 226 13.05 -42.47 -8.91
C THR A 226 13.69 -41.66 -7.78
N ASP A 227 13.31 -40.40 -7.56
CA ASP A 227 13.98 -39.51 -6.59
C ASP A 227 13.15 -39.20 -5.32
N TRP A 228 12.35 -40.19 -4.88
CA TRP A 228 11.53 -40.11 -3.68
C TRP A 228 12.10 -40.94 -2.54
N GLN A 229 12.11 -40.37 -1.34
CA GLN A 229 12.49 -41.08 -0.12
C GLN A 229 11.27 -41.21 0.80
N PRO A 230 11.00 -42.41 1.35
CA PRO A 230 9.83 -42.63 2.20
C PRO A 230 9.93 -41.83 3.51
N LEU A 231 8.81 -41.25 3.95
CA LEU A 231 8.66 -40.65 5.28
C LEU A 231 7.85 -41.54 6.21
N THR A 232 6.66 -41.96 5.76
CA THR A 232 5.73 -42.70 6.60
C THR A 232 4.65 -43.41 5.78
N LYS A 233 4.03 -44.40 6.40
CA LYS A 233 2.89 -45.16 5.89
C LYS A 233 1.85 -45.28 6.99
N SER A 234 0.58 -45.06 6.66
CA SER A 234 -0.51 -45.16 7.63
C SER A 234 -1.76 -45.77 7.01
N ALA A 235 -2.52 -46.53 7.80
CA ALA A 235 -3.86 -46.97 7.42
C ALA A 235 -4.81 -45.77 7.38
N LEU A 236 -5.81 -45.80 6.50
CA LEU A 236 -6.80 -44.73 6.44
C LEU A 236 -7.89 -44.88 7.49
N SER A 237 -8.37 -43.74 7.98
CA SER A 237 -9.61 -43.54 8.72
C SER A 237 -10.31 -42.29 8.18
N ASN A 238 -11.57 -42.03 8.60
CA ASN A 238 -12.32 -40.84 8.16
C ASN A 238 -11.54 -39.53 8.39
N THR A 239 -10.70 -39.48 9.42
CA THR A 239 -9.72 -38.42 9.64
C THR A 239 -8.36 -39.05 9.94
N THR A 240 -7.53 -39.15 8.91
CA THR A 240 -6.19 -39.73 9.01
C THR A 240 -5.19 -38.63 9.35
N LYS A 241 -4.75 -38.57 10.61
CA LYS A 241 -3.65 -37.70 11.04
C LYS A 241 -2.33 -38.44 10.91
N VAL A 242 -1.39 -37.84 10.20
CA VAL A 242 -0.07 -38.42 9.93
C VAL A 242 1.01 -37.43 10.38
N SER A 243 2.04 -37.93 11.06
CA SER A 243 3.23 -37.16 11.44
C SER A 243 4.51 -37.92 11.08
N TRP A 244 5.62 -37.19 10.96
CA TRP A 244 6.94 -37.73 10.68
C TRP A 244 8.03 -36.80 11.25
N LEU A 245 9.21 -37.37 11.49
CA LEU A 245 10.41 -36.57 11.76
C LEU A 245 10.91 -35.97 10.43
N PRO A 246 11.07 -34.64 10.33
CA PRO A 246 11.62 -34.02 9.14
C PRO A 246 13.02 -34.57 8.82
N PRO A 247 13.33 -34.90 7.56
CA PRO A 247 14.67 -35.34 7.21
C PRO A 247 15.72 -34.26 7.52
N LYS A 248 16.85 -34.69 8.09
CA LYS A 248 18.00 -33.81 8.36
C LYS A 248 18.44 -33.07 7.09
N SER A 249 18.52 -33.80 5.97
CA SER A 249 18.73 -33.24 4.64
C SER A 249 17.46 -33.31 3.80
N TRP A 250 16.59 -32.31 3.95
CA TRP A 250 15.45 -32.13 3.05
C TRP A 250 15.73 -30.95 2.12
N PRO A 251 16.10 -31.18 0.85
CA PRO A 251 16.34 -30.09 -0.07
C PRO A 251 15.02 -29.51 -0.58
N ARG A 252 14.99 -28.19 -0.79
CA ARG A 252 13.99 -27.60 -1.66
C ARG A 252 14.32 -27.93 -3.11
N VAL A 253 13.34 -28.38 -3.88
CA VAL A 253 13.51 -28.82 -5.26
C VAL A 253 12.54 -28.11 -6.19
N ALA A 254 12.93 -27.95 -7.45
CA ALA A 254 12.03 -27.46 -8.48
C ALA A 254 11.04 -28.57 -8.88
N PHE A 255 9.79 -28.19 -9.17
CA PHE A 255 8.77 -29.12 -9.67
C PHE A 255 8.07 -28.50 -10.89
N THR A 256 8.74 -28.56 -12.04
CA THR A 256 8.32 -27.79 -13.23
C THR A 256 7.02 -28.31 -13.83
N LEU A 257 6.69 -29.59 -13.63
CA LEU A 257 5.43 -30.22 -14.06
C LEU A 257 4.18 -29.52 -13.51
N VAL A 258 4.26 -29.02 -12.28
CA VAL A 258 3.18 -28.30 -11.59
C VAL A 258 3.31 -26.80 -11.85
N LEU A 259 4.53 -26.26 -11.74
CA LEU A 259 4.76 -24.80 -11.74
C LEU A 259 4.70 -24.17 -13.15
N ASN A 260 4.95 -24.92 -14.23
CA ASN A 260 4.88 -24.38 -15.59
C ASN A 260 3.45 -24.20 -16.12
N GLN A 261 2.44 -24.78 -15.45
CA GLN A 261 1.08 -24.69 -15.96
C GLN A 261 0.42 -23.33 -15.67
N GLN A 262 0.81 -22.61 -14.61
CA GLN A 262 0.21 -21.30 -14.25
C GLN A 262 1.11 -20.34 -13.43
N THR A 263 2.36 -20.68 -13.07
CA THR A 263 3.12 -19.95 -12.03
C THR A 263 4.62 -19.81 -12.33
N SER A 264 5.03 -19.46 -13.55
CA SER A 264 6.46 -19.44 -13.91
C SER A 264 7.25 -18.37 -13.14
N VAL A 265 7.73 -18.71 -11.95
CA VAL A 265 8.78 -18.00 -11.25
C VAL A 265 10.06 -18.77 -11.52
N ALA A 266 11.00 -18.13 -12.22
CA ALA A 266 12.31 -18.70 -12.48
C ALA A 266 12.93 -19.14 -11.14
N HIS A 267 13.40 -20.38 -11.07
CA HIS A 267 14.05 -20.96 -9.89
C HIS A 267 13.17 -21.21 -8.66
N ALA A 268 11.84 -21.27 -8.77
CA ALA A 268 11.00 -21.66 -7.64
C ALA A 268 11.32 -23.07 -7.13
N ARG A 269 11.58 -23.19 -5.82
CA ARG A 269 11.92 -24.46 -5.16
C ARG A 269 11.11 -24.64 -3.89
N PHE A 270 10.56 -25.82 -3.68
CA PHE A 270 9.67 -26.16 -2.57
C PHE A 270 10.14 -27.42 -1.84
N PHE A 271 9.70 -27.60 -0.61
CA PHE A 271 9.64 -28.93 0.00
C PHE A 271 8.47 -29.67 -0.64
N VAL A 272 8.78 -30.75 -1.36
CA VAL A 272 7.79 -31.49 -2.14
C VAL A 272 7.51 -32.83 -1.48
N LEU A 273 6.22 -33.10 -1.24
CA LEU A 273 5.70 -34.38 -0.79
C LEU A 273 4.93 -35.08 -1.91
N LYS A 274 5.11 -36.39 -2.01
CA LYS A 274 4.27 -37.33 -2.78
C LYS A 274 3.45 -38.14 -1.81
N ILE A 275 2.13 -38.02 -1.92
CA ILE A 275 1.15 -38.71 -1.09
C ILE A 275 0.42 -39.69 -2.00
N THR A 276 0.63 -40.99 -1.80
CA THR A 276 0.01 -42.04 -2.62
C THR A 276 -1.08 -42.72 -1.82
N ILE A 277 -2.31 -42.68 -2.33
CA ILE A 277 -3.45 -43.38 -1.73
C ILE A 277 -3.61 -44.75 -2.38
N ASN A 278 -3.43 -45.79 -1.59
CA ASN A 278 -3.49 -47.17 -2.03
C ASN A 278 -4.84 -47.77 -1.67
N THR A 279 -5.40 -48.55 -2.60
CA THR A 279 -6.58 -49.39 -2.39
C THR A 279 -7.75 -48.64 -1.73
N PRO A 280 -8.12 -47.43 -2.19
CA PRO A 280 -9.30 -46.73 -1.67
C PRO A 280 -10.55 -47.55 -1.98
N SER A 281 -11.51 -47.55 -1.07
CA SER A 281 -12.81 -48.14 -1.33
C SER A 281 -13.55 -47.40 -2.46
N THR A 282 -14.43 -48.11 -3.18
CA THR A 282 -15.19 -47.53 -4.29
C THR A 282 -16.06 -46.37 -3.80
N GLY A 283 -15.84 -45.18 -4.36
CA GLY A 283 -16.60 -43.97 -3.98
C GLY A 283 -15.99 -43.20 -2.82
N LEU A 284 -14.81 -43.58 -2.31
CA LEU A 284 -14.07 -42.78 -1.33
C LEU A 284 -13.70 -41.42 -1.91
N GLN A 285 -14.02 -40.36 -1.18
CA GLN A 285 -13.72 -38.99 -1.57
C GLN A 285 -12.77 -38.33 -0.57
N LEU A 286 -11.75 -37.66 -1.07
CA LEU A 286 -10.94 -36.73 -0.28
C LEU A 286 -11.71 -35.44 -0.10
N ALA A 287 -12.09 -35.12 1.13
CA ALA A 287 -12.86 -33.93 1.47
C ALA A 287 -11.99 -32.79 2.02
N GLY A 288 -10.78 -33.08 2.52
CA GLY A 288 -9.90 -32.06 3.08
C GLY A 288 -8.45 -32.51 3.22
N ILE A 289 -7.54 -31.56 3.05
CA ILE A 289 -6.11 -31.70 3.35
C ILE A 289 -5.74 -30.51 4.24
N ASN A 290 -5.34 -30.77 5.48
CA ASN A 290 -4.97 -29.73 6.43
C ASN A 290 -3.56 -29.99 6.97
N LEU A 291 -2.70 -28.99 6.88
CA LEU A 291 -1.41 -28.94 7.57
C LEU A 291 -1.62 -28.57 9.04
N PRO A 292 -0.65 -28.87 9.92
CA PRO A 292 -0.64 -28.34 11.28
C PRO A 292 -0.79 -26.81 11.25
N SER A 293 -1.83 -26.30 11.92
CA SER A 293 -1.99 -24.85 12.13
C SER A 293 -0.84 -24.33 12.97
N TRP A 294 -0.36 -23.11 12.69
CA TRP A 294 0.78 -22.56 13.44
C TRP A 294 0.39 -21.80 14.70
N TYR A 295 -0.90 -21.52 14.84
CA TYR A 295 -1.46 -20.98 16.08
C TYR A 295 -2.65 -21.81 16.51
N ASN A 296 -2.91 -21.71 17.80
CA ASN A 296 -4.07 -22.28 18.44
C ASN A 296 -5.16 -21.21 18.57
N ILE A 297 -6.39 -21.52 18.18
CA ILE A 297 -7.55 -20.64 18.40
C ILE A 297 -8.38 -21.25 19.52
N THR A 298 -8.59 -20.50 20.59
CA THR A 298 -9.43 -20.90 21.72
C THR A 298 -10.64 -19.97 21.85
N GLN A 299 -11.77 -20.51 22.30
CA GLN A 299 -12.97 -19.72 22.62
C GLN A 299 -12.96 -19.38 24.10
N HIS A 300 -13.16 -18.10 24.43
CA HIS A 300 -13.35 -17.60 25.79
C HIS A 300 -14.65 -16.79 25.83
N GLY A 301 -15.78 -17.47 26.09
CA GLY A 301 -17.12 -16.89 25.93
C GLY A 301 -17.39 -16.56 24.45
N ASP A 302 -17.84 -15.33 24.17
CA ASP A 302 -18.11 -14.85 22.80
C ASP A 302 -16.86 -14.37 22.05
N LYS A 303 -15.67 -14.45 22.67
CA LYS A 303 -14.41 -13.93 22.12
C LYS A 303 -13.45 -15.05 21.74
N GLN A 304 -12.80 -14.90 20.59
CA GLN A 304 -11.72 -15.77 20.14
C GLN A 304 -10.38 -15.23 20.63
N GLN A 305 -9.56 -16.10 21.20
CA GLN A 305 -8.15 -15.85 21.48
C GLN A 305 -7.30 -16.64 20.50
N VAL A 306 -6.15 -16.10 20.14
CA VAL A 306 -5.16 -16.79 19.33
C VAL A 306 -3.82 -16.83 20.05
N THR A 307 -3.19 -18.00 20.07
CA THR A 307 -1.84 -18.22 20.60
C THR A 307 -0.89 -18.44 19.44
N ILE A 308 0.02 -17.49 19.19
CA ILE A 308 1.16 -17.69 18.28
C ILE A 308 2.27 -18.34 19.10
N SER A 309 2.75 -19.50 18.66
CA SER A 309 3.80 -20.25 19.35
C SER A 309 5.14 -19.51 19.29
N GLY A 310 5.89 -19.45 20.39
CA GLY A 310 7.21 -18.83 20.44
C GLY A 310 8.35 -19.78 20.08
N TRP A 311 9.43 -19.26 19.50
CA TRP A 311 10.66 -19.98 19.18
C TRP A 311 11.83 -19.45 19.99
N ASP A 312 12.50 -20.34 20.72
CA ASP A 312 13.74 -20.02 21.41
C ASP A 312 14.84 -21.02 20.98
N PRO A 313 15.92 -20.56 20.31
CA PRO A 313 17.02 -21.43 19.89
C PRO A 313 17.66 -22.24 21.04
N VAL A 314 17.47 -21.83 22.30
CA VAL A 314 17.94 -22.60 23.47
C VAL A 314 17.29 -23.99 23.59
N ASN A 315 16.12 -24.17 22.98
CA ASN A 315 15.37 -25.42 22.98
C ASN A 315 15.77 -26.37 21.83
N ASP A 316 16.42 -25.87 20.78
CA ASP A 316 16.96 -26.66 19.69
C ASP A 316 18.38 -27.12 20.07
N ILE A 317 18.45 -28.25 20.78
CA ILE A 317 19.69 -28.76 21.39
C ILE A 317 20.67 -29.19 20.30
N ASN A 318 20.15 -29.79 19.23
CA ASN A 318 20.96 -30.36 18.16
C ASN A 318 21.25 -29.39 17.00
N LYS A 319 20.56 -28.23 16.96
CA LYS A 319 20.71 -27.13 16.00
C LYS A 319 20.35 -27.49 14.57
N ASP A 320 19.31 -28.30 14.37
CA ASP A 320 18.78 -28.64 13.05
C ASP A 320 17.56 -27.81 12.62
N ASN A 321 17.21 -26.79 13.41
CA ASN A 321 16.06 -25.91 13.26
C ASN A 321 14.72 -26.65 13.36
N TYR A 322 14.67 -27.76 14.12
CA TYR A 322 13.46 -28.48 14.47
C TYR A 322 13.55 -29.01 15.90
N ILE A 323 12.51 -28.77 16.71
CA ILE A 323 12.43 -29.34 18.06
C ILE A 323 11.65 -30.66 17.99
N ASP A 324 12.38 -31.77 18.06
CA ASP A 324 11.78 -33.11 18.14
C ASP A 324 11.03 -33.32 19.47
N ASP A 325 10.28 -34.43 19.62
CA ASP A 325 9.51 -34.69 20.85
C ASP A 325 10.36 -34.82 22.12
N ARG A 326 11.60 -35.28 21.98
CA ARG A 326 12.54 -35.39 23.10
C ARG A 326 13.07 -34.02 23.48
N GLU A 327 13.48 -33.20 22.52
CA GLU A 327 13.88 -31.81 22.75
C GLU A 327 12.72 -31.00 23.36
N TYR A 328 11.51 -31.20 22.87
CA TYR A 328 10.30 -30.55 23.40
C TYR A 328 10.02 -30.93 24.85
N ALA A 329 10.21 -32.20 25.23
CA ALA A 329 10.08 -32.64 26.60
C ALA A 329 11.16 -32.07 27.53
N MET A 330 12.33 -31.70 26.98
CA MET A 330 13.50 -31.21 27.72
C MET A 330 13.77 -29.71 27.51
N ARG A 331 12.78 -28.94 27.06
CA ARG A 331 12.93 -27.51 26.79
C ARG A 331 13.46 -26.77 28.02
N LYS A 332 14.38 -25.86 27.78
CA LYS A 332 14.88 -24.94 28.79
C LYS A 332 13.94 -23.75 28.93
N ASN A 333 13.43 -23.25 27.80
CA ASN A 333 12.36 -22.27 27.77
C ASN A 333 11.02 -22.97 27.52
N ASN A 334 10.29 -23.27 28.60
CA ASN A 334 8.98 -23.91 28.54
C ASN A 334 7.85 -22.99 28.05
N GLN A 335 8.14 -21.70 27.88
CA GLN A 335 7.20 -20.73 27.33
C GLN A 335 7.29 -20.62 25.80
N ALA A 336 8.17 -21.39 25.15
CA ALA A 336 8.31 -21.44 23.69
C ALA A 336 7.85 -22.81 23.16
N SER A 337 6.72 -22.86 22.46
CA SER A 337 6.12 -24.09 21.96
C SER A 337 6.24 -24.34 20.46
N ALA A 338 6.83 -23.42 19.69
CA ALA A 338 7.09 -23.64 18.27
C ALA A 338 8.05 -24.83 18.10
N ARG A 339 7.76 -25.71 17.14
CA ARG A 339 8.64 -26.80 16.71
C ARG A 339 9.59 -26.37 15.61
N PHE A 340 9.20 -25.39 14.80
CA PHE A 340 10.05 -24.76 13.79
C PHE A 340 10.10 -23.24 14.01
N PRO A 341 11.20 -22.57 13.64
CA PRO A 341 11.31 -21.11 13.78
C PRO A 341 10.18 -20.37 13.04
N TYR A 342 9.82 -20.80 11.82
CA TYR A 342 8.81 -20.12 11.01
C TYR A 342 7.42 -20.08 11.66
N GLN A 343 7.13 -20.96 12.61
CA GLN A 343 5.85 -20.97 13.35
C GLN A 343 5.75 -19.80 14.33
N ALA A 344 6.89 -19.21 14.71
CA ALA A 344 6.97 -18.10 15.64
C ALA A 344 7.02 -16.72 14.97
N ARG A 345 6.92 -16.64 13.64
CA ARG A 345 6.93 -15.37 12.91
C ARG A 345 5.85 -14.43 13.44
N LEU A 346 6.18 -13.15 13.54
CA LEU A 346 5.20 -12.12 13.88
C LEU A 346 4.19 -11.97 12.74
N VAL A 347 2.97 -12.43 12.97
CA VAL A 347 1.84 -12.37 12.01
C VAL A 347 0.68 -11.59 12.66
N PRO A 348 0.22 -10.47 12.09
CA PRO A 348 -0.86 -9.65 12.66
C PRO A 348 -2.25 -10.25 12.37
N LEU A 349 -2.50 -11.46 12.87
CA LEU A 349 -3.71 -12.25 12.60
C LEU A 349 -5.00 -11.46 12.86
N GLY A 350 -5.98 -11.64 11.96
CA GLY A 350 -7.26 -10.92 11.96
C GLY A 350 -7.16 -9.42 11.64
N ARG A 351 -5.95 -8.86 11.57
CA ARG A 351 -5.66 -7.43 11.27
C ARG A 351 -4.97 -7.26 9.93
N MET A 352 -5.23 -8.18 9.01
CA MET A 352 -4.71 -8.18 7.63
C MET A 352 -5.79 -7.64 6.67
N TRP A 353 -5.48 -7.54 5.38
CA TRP A 353 -6.39 -6.91 4.40
C TRP A 353 -7.34 -7.87 3.69
N SER A 354 -7.00 -9.16 3.64
CA SER A 354 -7.76 -10.13 2.85
C SER A 354 -7.68 -11.55 3.43
N PRO A 355 -8.63 -12.42 3.05
CA PRO A 355 -8.59 -13.86 3.31
C PRO A 355 -7.33 -14.59 2.83
N GLN A 356 -6.63 -14.04 1.84
CA GLN A 356 -5.45 -14.65 1.20
C GLN A 356 -4.14 -14.00 1.62
N SER A 357 -4.17 -12.91 2.39
CA SER A 357 -2.95 -12.28 2.87
C SER A 357 -2.23 -13.24 3.83
N SER A 358 -0.91 -13.35 3.71
CA SER A 358 -0.05 -14.19 4.56
C SER A 358 1.14 -13.40 5.13
N PHE A 359 0.89 -12.13 5.44
CA PHE A 359 1.85 -11.16 5.98
C PHE A 359 2.59 -11.70 7.22
N CYS A 360 3.90 -11.85 7.10
CA CYS A 360 4.85 -11.93 8.22
C CYS A 360 5.72 -10.65 8.28
N TYR A 361 6.00 -10.14 9.48
CA TYR A 361 6.85 -8.96 9.65
C TYR A 361 8.29 -9.18 9.25
N THR A 362 8.81 -8.27 8.43
CA THR A 362 10.19 -8.29 7.93
C THR A 362 11.16 -7.79 8.99
N ASN A 363 12.27 -8.49 9.19
CA ASN A 363 13.39 -8.07 10.04
C ASN A 363 14.26 -7.03 9.32
N LEU A 364 14.05 -5.77 9.66
CA LEU A 364 14.86 -4.64 9.16
C LEU A 364 16.03 -4.29 10.08
N PHE A 365 16.29 -5.00 11.18
CA PHE A 365 17.31 -4.62 12.17
C PHE A 365 18.73 -4.86 11.70
N THR A 366 18.95 -5.78 10.76
CA THR A 366 20.29 -6.04 10.22
C THR A 366 20.56 -5.21 8.96
N VAL A 367 21.80 -4.72 8.82
CA VAL A 367 22.24 -4.00 7.61
C VAL A 367 22.17 -4.91 6.37
N ALA A 368 22.47 -6.19 6.54
CA ALA A 368 22.43 -7.19 5.47
C ALA A 368 21.01 -7.36 4.90
N ASN A 369 20.00 -7.51 5.76
CA ASN A 369 18.60 -7.64 5.32
C ASN A 369 18.13 -6.39 4.59
N ARG A 370 18.41 -5.20 5.15
CA ARG A 370 18.06 -3.93 4.49
C ARG A 370 18.74 -3.78 3.13
N LYS A 371 20.00 -4.23 2.99
CA LYS A 371 20.71 -4.23 1.71
C LYS A 371 20.05 -5.16 0.70
N LEU A 372 19.81 -6.41 1.07
CA LEU A 372 19.22 -7.42 0.19
C LEU A 372 17.83 -7.00 -0.32
N LEU A 373 16.99 -6.48 0.58
CA LEU A 373 15.65 -5.99 0.22
C LEU A 373 15.72 -4.77 -0.69
N ALA A 374 16.65 -3.84 -0.42
CA ALA A 374 16.80 -2.65 -1.24
C ALA A 374 17.28 -2.98 -2.66
N GLU A 375 18.20 -3.94 -2.79
CA GLU A 375 18.70 -4.41 -4.09
C GLU A 375 17.59 -5.08 -4.91
N TYR A 376 16.76 -5.93 -4.28
CA TYR A 376 15.60 -6.51 -4.96
C TYR A 376 14.64 -5.42 -5.46
N LEU A 377 14.25 -4.49 -4.58
CA LEU A 377 13.28 -3.45 -4.94
C LEU A 377 13.82 -2.53 -6.04
N ASP A 378 15.07 -2.10 -5.96
CA ASP A 378 15.68 -1.26 -6.99
C ASP A 378 15.71 -1.99 -8.35
N GLN A 379 16.15 -3.26 -8.39
CA GLN A 379 16.12 -4.07 -9.62
C GLN A 379 14.70 -4.25 -10.17
N HIS A 380 13.73 -4.55 -9.30
CA HIS A 380 12.32 -4.70 -9.68
C HIS A 380 11.78 -3.40 -10.28
N TRP A 381 12.03 -2.26 -9.64
CA TRP A 381 11.58 -0.96 -10.14
C TRP A 381 12.26 -0.57 -11.45
N GLN A 382 13.57 -0.80 -11.59
CA GLN A 382 14.28 -0.58 -12.85
C GLN A 382 13.70 -1.42 -13.98
N ALA A 383 13.47 -2.72 -13.74
CA ALA A 383 12.91 -3.64 -14.73
C ALA A 383 11.50 -3.25 -15.19
N GLN A 384 10.69 -2.67 -14.29
CA GLN A 384 9.32 -2.26 -14.57
C GLN A 384 9.18 -0.80 -15.03
N GLY A 385 10.29 -0.04 -15.03
CA GLY A 385 10.30 1.38 -15.39
C GLY A 385 9.65 2.29 -14.34
N PHE A 386 9.65 1.88 -13.07
CA PHE A 386 9.16 2.70 -11.96
C PHE A 386 10.24 3.68 -11.49
N VAL A 387 9.84 4.91 -11.15
CA VAL A 387 10.73 5.95 -10.60
C VAL A 387 10.88 5.84 -9.08
N GLY A 388 10.06 5.02 -8.44
CA GLY A 388 10.08 4.74 -7.01
C GLY A 388 8.84 3.96 -6.59
N ALA A 389 8.51 3.99 -5.31
CA ALA A 389 7.33 3.32 -4.76
C ALA A 389 6.81 4.04 -3.52
N TYR A 390 5.56 3.79 -3.15
CA TYR A 390 4.97 4.35 -1.94
C TYR A 390 4.37 3.30 -1.00
N ASN A 391 4.38 3.60 0.30
CA ASN A 391 3.84 2.74 1.35
C ASN A 391 2.49 3.26 1.83
N ASP A 392 1.42 2.52 1.53
CA ASP A 392 0.04 2.91 1.81
C ASP A 392 -0.36 2.62 3.26
N ASP A 393 0.02 1.45 3.78
CA ASP A 393 -0.26 1.00 5.15
C ASP A 393 0.89 1.29 6.10
N LEU A 394 1.42 2.51 6.03
CA LEU A 394 2.63 2.92 6.73
C LEU A 394 2.59 2.56 8.23
N TYR A 395 1.44 2.75 8.88
CA TYR A 395 1.25 2.55 10.33
C TYR A 395 1.07 1.08 10.75
N ARG A 396 1.06 0.13 9.82
CA ARG A 396 1.01 -1.31 10.14
C ARG A 396 2.39 -1.85 10.48
N ILE A 397 2.98 -1.33 11.55
CA ILE A 397 4.28 -1.73 12.09
C ILE A 397 4.13 -2.64 13.32
N PRO A 398 5.13 -3.48 13.66
CA PRO A 398 5.02 -4.37 14.81
C PRO A 398 4.94 -3.56 16.11
N GLY A 399 3.93 -3.86 16.93
CA GLY A 399 3.60 -3.06 18.11
C GLY A 399 2.31 -3.44 18.81
N LYS A 400 1.95 -2.69 19.86
CA LYS A 400 0.74 -2.87 20.68
C LYS A 400 -0.56 -2.87 19.87
N VAL A 401 -0.64 -2.05 18.82
CA VAL A 401 -1.86 -1.95 17.98
C VAL A 401 -2.08 -3.24 17.19
N GLN A 402 -1.00 -3.80 16.64
CA GLN A 402 -1.04 -4.99 15.80
C GLN A 402 -1.06 -6.28 16.63
N PHE A 403 -0.50 -6.23 17.84
CA PHE A 403 -0.45 -7.33 18.80
C PHE A 403 -0.93 -6.83 20.18
N PRO A 404 -2.25 -6.66 20.39
CA PRO A 404 -2.80 -6.25 21.68
C PRO A 404 -2.83 -7.44 22.65
N SER A 405 -1.65 -7.97 23.00
CA SER A 405 -1.50 -9.19 23.80
C SER A 405 -1.77 -8.96 25.29
N SER A 406 -2.44 -9.94 25.89
CA SER A 406 -2.66 -10.06 27.34
C SER A 406 -1.49 -10.75 28.04
N ASN A 407 -0.80 -11.66 27.35
CA ASN A 407 0.43 -12.31 27.78
C ASN A 407 1.48 -12.08 26.70
N GLU A 408 2.46 -11.21 26.97
CA GLU A 408 3.39 -10.73 25.94
C GLU A 408 4.70 -11.52 25.93
N GLY A 409 4.99 -12.18 24.81
CA GLY A 409 6.33 -12.64 24.50
C GLY A 409 7.26 -11.50 24.08
N LYS A 410 8.57 -11.76 24.18
CA LYS A 410 9.60 -10.91 23.58
C LYS A 410 9.71 -11.16 22.08
N VAL A 411 10.14 -10.16 21.33
CA VAL A 411 10.60 -10.34 19.95
C VAL A 411 12.06 -10.77 19.99
N LEU A 412 12.35 -11.96 19.46
CA LEU A 412 13.63 -12.66 19.57
C LEU A 412 14.80 -11.80 19.06
N GLU A 413 14.62 -11.08 17.96
CA GLU A 413 15.68 -10.31 17.31
C GLU A 413 16.08 -9.04 18.08
N LEU A 414 15.20 -8.54 18.96
CA LEU A 414 15.48 -7.36 19.79
C LEU A 414 15.61 -7.67 21.28
N GLN A 415 15.12 -8.84 21.72
CA GLN A 415 14.94 -9.17 23.14
C GLN A 415 14.04 -8.18 23.89
N LEU A 416 13.09 -7.54 23.18
CA LEU A 416 12.14 -6.56 23.74
C LEU A 416 10.70 -7.09 23.69
N PRO A 417 9.83 -6.73 24.66
CA PRO A 417 8.39 -6.98 24.56
C PRO A 417 7.81 -6.33 23.30
N ILE A 418 6.84 -6.99 22.64
CA ILE A 418 6.25 -6.50 21.38
C ILE A 418 5.70 -5.06 21.46
N LYS A 419 5.20 -4.65 22.63
CA LYS A 419 4.67 -3.29 22.84
C LYS A 419 5.75 -2.19 22.76
N GLN A 420 7.02 -2.55 22.91
CA GLN A 420 8.17 -1.63 22.89
C GLN A 420 8.91 -1.65 21.54
N VAL A 421 8.52 -2.50 20.59
CA VAL A 421 9.26 -2.68 19.33
C VAL A 421 9.05 -1.54 18.34
N SER A 422 7.88 -0.90 18.37
CA SER A 422 7.46 0.08 17.34
C SER A 422 8.47 1.23 17.12
N PRO A 423 8.99 1.92 18.15
CA PRO A 423 9.94 3.02 17.95
C PRO A 423 11.23 2.56 17.28
N HIS A 424 11.74 1.37 17.65
CA HIS A 424 12.95 0.81 17.04
C HIS A 424 12.70 0.38 15.59
N TYR A 425 11.54 -0.19 15.31
CA TYR A 425 11.18 -0.59 13.95
C TYR A 425 11.08 0.61 13.00
N TRP A 426 10.48 1.71 13.47
CA TRP A 426 10.42 2.97 12.72
C TRP A 426 11.79 3.50 12.32
N GLN A 427 12.76 3.47 13.24
CA GLN A 427 14.13 3.89 12.95
C GLN A 427 14.76 3.06 11.83
N GLN A 428 14.58 1.74 11.87
CA GLN A 428 15.13 0.85 10.84
C GLN A 428 14.41 0.98 9.50
N LEU A 429 13.09 1.19 9.52
CA LEU A 429 12.31 1.49 8.32
C LEU A 429 12.78 2.80 7.68
N SER A 430 13.02 3.85 8.48
CA SER A 430 13.57 5.11 8.00
C SER A 430 14.96 4.95 7.38
N ALA A 431 15.86 4.20 8.04
CA ALA A 431 17.18 3.90 7.49
C ALA A 431 17.10 3.09 6.18
N PHE A 432 16.15 2.16 6.09
CA PHE A 432 15.89 1.38 4.88
C PHE A 432 15.42 2.26 3.73
N THR A 433 14.44 3.14 3.96
CA THR A 433 13.89 3.99 2.91
C THR A 433 14.86 5.10 2.50
N GLN A 434 15.67 5.64 3.40
CA GLN A 434 16.77 6.55 3.04
C GLN A 434 17.79 5.85 2.11
N LYS A 435 18.10 4.58 2.36
CA LYS A 435 18.95 3.80 1.46
C LYS A 435 18.33 3.62 0.08
N LEU A 436 17.02 3.37 -0.01
CA LEU A 436 16.30 3.29 -1.29
C LEU A 436 16.33 4.62 -2.04
N GLN A 437 16.23 5.76 -1.36
CA GLN A 437 16.34 7.09 -1.98
C GLN A 437 17.70 7.31 -2.65
N GLN A 438 18.76 6.73 -2.07
CA GLN A 438 20.14 6.82 -2.56
C GLN A 438 20.46 5.77 -3.65
N ALA A 439 19.57 4.83 -3.94
CA ALA A 439 19.79 3.78 -4.93
C ALA A 439 19.45 4.30 -6.35
N GLY A 440 20.49 4.60 -7.13
CA GLY A 440 20.34 5.08 -8.52
C GLY A 440 20.04 6.57 -8.63
N THR A 441 19.25 6.98 -9.63
CA THR A 441 18.72 8.34 -9.77
C THR A 441 17.64 8.61 -8.72
N GLU A 442 17.69 9.78 -8.06
CA GLU A 442 16.81 10.23 -6.94
C GLU A 442 15.43 9.56 -6.92
N ARG A 443 15.30 8.47 -6.15
CA ARG A 443 14.07 7.66 -6.11
C ARG A 443 12.98 8.35 -5.33
N TRP A 444 11.74 8.23 -5.81
CA TRP A 444 10.57 8.77 -5.12
C TRP A 444 10.04 7.72 -4.15
N ILE A 445 10.44 7.84 -2.89
CA ILE A 445 10.10 6.89 -1.83
C ILE A 445 9.00 7.52 -0.98
N GLY A 446 7.79 7.01 -1.23
CA GLY A 446 6.55 7.58 -0.78
C GLY A 446 5.96 6.98 0.50
N ALA A 447 5.17 7.77 1.22
CA ALA A 447 4.31 7.30 2.29
C ALA A 447 2.92 7.91 2.17
N ASN A 448 1.87 7.10 2.34
CA ASN A 448 0.53 7.62 2.59
C ASN A 448 0.43 8.02 4.06
N ILE A 449 0.18 9.30 4.29
CA ILE A 449 0.01 9.88 5.62
C ILE A 449 -1.35 10.56 5.78
N SER A 450 -2.24 10.43 4.80
CA SER A 450 -3.53 11.11 4.75
C SER A 450 -3.41 12.60 5.16
N ASN A 451 -4.13 13.03 6.19
CA ASN A 451 -4.13 14.41 6.68
C ASN A 451 -3.22 14.65 7.91
N LEU A 452 -2.32 13.73 8.24
CA LEU A 452 -1.52 13.79 9.47
C LEU A 452 -0.46 14.89 9.43
N ASN A 453 -0.27 15.56 10.57
CA ASN A 453 0.83 16.51 10.77
C ASN A 453 2.04 15.78 11.39
N LEU A 454 3.11 15.61 10.60
CA LEU A 454 4.32 14.89 11.02
C LEU A 454 5.22 15.68 12.00
N PHE A 455 4.89 16.94 12.28
CA PHE A 455 5.72 17.83 13.11
C PHE A 455 5.15 18.00 14.52
N THR A 456 3.88 17.65 14.73
CA THR A 456 3.23 17.66 16.05
C THR A 456 3.37 16.32 16.78
N GLU A 457 3.88 15.28 16.11
CA GLU A 457 3.97 13.91 16.63
C GLU A 457 5.46 13.46 16.66
N PRO A 458 6.16 13.58 17.80
CA PRO A 458 7.59 13.23 17.90
C PRO A 458 7.93 11.81 17.44
N ASP A 459 7.02 10.85 17.69
CA ASP A 459 7.16 9.45 17.31
C ASP A 459 7.20 9.24 15.79
N LEU A 460 6.76 10.23 14.99
CA LEU A 460 6.77 10.19 13.53
C LEU A 460 8.01 10.84 12.90
N LEU A 461 9.00 11.27 13.71
CA LEU A 461 10.28 11.75 13.21
C LEU A 461 10.94 10.79 12.20
N PRO A 462 10.94 9.46 12.39
CA PRO A 462 11.50 8.54 11.40
C PRO A 462 10.74 8.52 10.07
N VAL A 463 9.42 8.75 10.08
CA VAL A 463 8.62 8.91 8.86
C VAL A 463 9.01 10.21 8.15
N LYS A 464 9.11 11.32 8.89
CA LYS A 464 9.56 12.60 8.33
C LYS A 464 10.93 12.44 7.65
N ASN A 465 11.89 11.78 8.28
CA ASN A 465 13.24 11.66 7.75
C ASN A 465 13.39 10.57 6.68
N GLY A 466 12.51 9.56 6.70
CA GLY A 466 12.62 8.36 5.88
C GLY A 466 12.03 8.48 4.48
N PHE A 467 11.19 9.48 4.22
CA PHE A 467 10.40 9.59 2.98
C PHE A 467 10.53 10.97 2.36
N ASN A 468 10.53 11.04 1.02
CA ASN A 468 10.66 12.27 0.22
C ASN A 468 9.43 12.59 -0.65
N PHE A 469 8.41 11.74 -0.57
CA PHE A 469 7.15 11.88 -1.29
C PHE A 469 5.98 11.49 -0.36
N PHE A 470 4.87 12.21 -0.39
CA PHE A 470 3.71 11.93 0.46
C PHE A 470 2.40 11.91 -0.32
N VAL A 471 1.57 10.93 -0.01
CA VAL A 471 0.18 10.89 -0.47
C VAL A 471 -0.70 11.40 0.67
N ARG A 472 -1.48 12.46 0.39
CA ARG A 472 -2.31 13.16 1.37
C ARG A 472 -3.78 12.94 1.02
N GLU A 473 -4.27 11.74 1.32
CA GLU A 473 -5.69 11.41 1.21
C GLU A 473 -6.54 12.33 2.06
N ASP A 474 -7.71 12.73 1.53
CA ASP A 474 -8.72 13.48 2.27
C ASP A 474 -8.27 14.87 2.76
N TYR A 475 -7.16 15.37 2.19
CA TYR A 475 -6.50 16.60 2.61
C TYR A 475 -7.26 17.86 2.19
N ILE A 476 -7.89 17.79 1.01
CA ILE A 476 -8.72 18.85 0.45
C ILE A 476 -10.17 18.37 0.42
N HIS A 477 -11.09 19.23 0.84
CA HIS A 477 -12.52 19.01 0.64
C HIS A 477 -13.27 20.34 0.62
N PRO A 478 -14.47 20.42 0.01
CA PRO A 478 -15.14 21.70 -0.18
C PRO A 478 -15.44 22.42 1.13
N SER A 479 -15.72 21.67 2.20
CA SER A 479 -16.15 22.21 3.50
C SER A 479 -15.01 22.44 4.52
N MET A 480 -13.80 22.77 4.07
CA MET A 480 -12.67 23.06 4.98
C MET A 480 -12.88 24.37 5.75
N GLY A 481 -12.73 24.33 7.08
CA GLY A 481 -12.80 25.51 7.95
C GLY A 481 -11.48 26.26 8.07
N LEU A 482 -11.45 27.29 8.92
CA LEU A 482 -10.22 27.99 9.29
C LEU A 482 -9.41 27.21 10.34
N ALA A 483 -10.04 26.78 11.43
CA ALA A 483 -9.37 26.16 12.58
C ALA A 483 -9.74 24.68 12.76
N HIS A 484 -9.25 24.07 13.85
CA HIS A 484 -9.37 22.64 14.19
C HIS A 484 -8.54 21.73 13.29
N ARG A 485 -8.47 20.43 13.64
CA ARG A 485 -7.56 19.41 13.07
C ARG A 485 -7.49 19.34 11.53
N ASP A 486 -8.52 19.82 10.81
CA ASP A 486 -8.59 19.82 9.34
C ASP A 486 -8.59 21.23 8.71
N GLY A 487 -8.53 22.29 9.52
CA GLY A 487 -8.70 23.68 9.07
C GLY A 487 -7.46 24.27 8.41
N LEU A 488 -7.68 25.25 7.53
CA LEU A 488 -6.62 25.88 6.72
C LEU A 488 -5.48 26.49 7.55
N LEU A 489 -5.78 27.09 8.70
CA LEU A 489 -4.77 27.75 9.55
C LEU A 489 -3.82 26.75 10.24
N GLN A 490 -4.18 25.48 10.29
CA GLN A 490 -3.33 24.39 10.81
C GLN A 490 -2.59 23.64 9.69
N ARG A 491 -2.70 24.06 8.41
CA ARG A 491 -2.06 23.44 7.23
C ARG A 491 -0.62 23.91 6.97
N TRP A 492 0.03 24.52 7.97
CA TRP A 492 1.41 25.04 7.86
C TRP A 492 2.45 23.93 7.63
N GLU A 493 2.16 22.70 8.07
CA GLU A 493 3.03 21.53 7.92
C GLU A 493 3.32 21.21 6.46
N HIS A 494 2.36 21.46 5.57
CA HIS A 494 2.54 21.29 4.13
C HIS A 494 3.71 22.10 3.62
N PHE A 495 3.73 23.38 4.00
CA PHE A 495 4.75 24.33 3.55
C PHE A 495 6.12 24.06 4.20
N VAL A 496 6.16 23.37 5.35
CA VAL A 496 7.41 22.84 5.92
C VAL A 496 7.91 21.64 5.10
N LEU A 497 7.04 20.73 4.66
CA LEU A 497 7.43 19.62 3.78
C LEU A 497 8.00 20.15 2.45
N VAL A 498 7.35 21.15 1.87
CA VAL A 498 7.81 21.82 0.65
C VAL A 498 9.16 22.52 0.86
N ALA A 499 9.36 23.22 1.98
CA ALA A 499 10.66 23.82 2.32
C ALA A 499 11.79 22.80 2.43
N GLN A 500 11.45 21.54 2.75
CA GLN A 500 12.37 20.40 2.78
C GLN A 500 12.52 19.71 1.41
N GLY A 501 11.95 20.27 0.34
CA GLY A 501 12.01 19.72 -1.02
C GLY A 501 11.14 18.47 -1.24
N LYS A 502 10.18 18.20 -0.35
CA LYS A 502 9.37 16.99 -0.41
C LYS A 502 8.15 17.18 -1.29
N ARG A 503 7.84 16.15 -2.06
CA ARG A 503 6.73 16.12 -3.04
C ARG A 503 5.45 15.63 -2.39
N ASN A 504 4.28 16.13 -2.80
CA ASN A 504 3.00 15.75 -2.21
C ASN A 504 1.91 15.54 -3.28
N ILE A 505 1.15 14.45 -3.19
CA ILE A 505 -0.18 14.38 -3.81
C ILE A 505 -1.18 14.93 -2.81
N LEU A 506 -1.88 16.00 -3.18
CA LEU A 506 -2.96 16.59 -2.39
C LEU A 506 -4.30 16.09 -2.96
N MET A 507 -4.90 15.11 -2.28
CA MET A 507 -6.13 14.49 -2.78
C MET A 507 -7.36 15.24 -2.29
N ALA A 508 -8.24 15.55 -3.24
CA ALA A 508 -9.47 16.29 -3.00
C ALA A 508 -10.70 15.36 -2.99
N ASN A 509 -11.44 15.35 -1.88
CA ASN A 509 -12.64 14.53 -1.71
C ASN A 509 -13.91 15.36 -1.94
N THR A 510 -14.65 15.03 -3.00
CA THR A 510 -15.85 15.77 -3.41
C THR A 510 -17.08 15.47 -2.55
N ARG A 511 -17.07 14.42 -1.71
CA ARG A 511 -18.21 14.04 -0.85
C ARG A 511 -18.07 14.46 0.60
N LYS A 512 -16.91 14.98 1.00
CA LYS A 512 -16.64 15.39 2.38
C LYS A 512 -17.17 16.81 2.61
N GLY A 513 -18.50 16.88 2.76
CA GLY A 513 -19.27 18.13 2.79
C GLY A 513 -19.37 18.78 1.40
N GLY A 514 -19.82 20.04 1.34
CA GLY A 514 -20.05 20.72 0.06
C GLY A 514 -21.45 20.51 -0.51
N LYS A 515 -21.69 21.02 -1.73
CA LYS A 515 -23.01 20.97 -2.35
C LYS A 515 -23.40 19.57 -2.78
N VAL A 516 -22.45 18.76 -3.27
CA VAL A 516 -22.72 17.36 -3.64
C VAL A 516 -23.24 16.56 -2.45
N SER A 517 -22.63 16.74 -1.28
CA SER A 517 -23.02 16.05 -0.04
C SER A 517 -24.33 16.57 0.55
N TRP A 518 -24.58 17.89 0.51
CA TRP A 518 -25.69 18.51 1.25
C TRP A 518 -26.90 18.91 0.41
N GLN A 519 -26.73 19.02 -0.91
CA GLN A 519 -27.73 19.57 -1.84
C GLN A 519 -27.99 18.63 -3.04
N GLY A 520 -27.31 17.47 -3.11
CA GLY A 520 -27.57 16.41 -4.09
C GLY A 520 -26.60 16.35 -5.27
N HIS A 521 -26.63 15.24 -6.01
CA HIS A 521 -25.69 14.89 -7.08
C HIS A 521 -26.06 15.49 -8.46
N THR A 522 -26.31 16.80 -8.54
CA THR A 522 -26.55 17.46 -9.83
C THR A 522 -25.23 17.84 -10.51
N ALA A 523 -25.24 17.97 -11.84
CA ALA A 523 -24.06 18.43 -12.59
C ALA A 523 -23.49 19.75 -12.03
N ALA A 524 -24.36 20.73 -11.75
CA ALA A 524 -23.96 22.02 -11.18
C ALA A 524 -23.29 21.91 -9.81
N ASN A 525 -23.77 21.02 -8.94
CA ASN A 525 -23.16 20.81 -7.62
C ASN A 525 -21.79 20.12 -7.74
N TRP A 526 -21.65 19.16 -8.66
CA TRP A 526 -20.38 18.53 -8.97
C TRP A 526 -19.38 19.55 -9.52
N GLU A 527 -19.74 20.35 -10.51
CA GLU A 527 -18.83 21.38 -11.05
C GLU A 527 -18.45 22.43 -9.99
N HIS A 528 -19.39 22.80 -9.11
CA HIS A 528 -19.11 23.70 -7.99
C HIS A 528 -18.04 23.13 -7.04
N ASP A 529 -18.21 21.88 -6.60
CA ASP A 529 -17.31 21.28 -5.62
C ASP A 529 -15.97 20.88 -6.25
N LYS A 530 -15.94 20.45 -7.53
CA LYS A 530 -14.69 20.30 -8.32
C LYS A 530 -13.92 21.61 -8.42
N SER A 531 -14.59 22.70 -8.82
CA SER A 531 -13.97 24.02 -8.92
C SER A 531 -13.44 24.51 -7.56
N THR A 532 -14.22 24.29 -6.50
CA THR A 532 -13.82 24.65 -5.12
C THR A 532 -12.59 23.88 -4.68
N ASN A 533 -12.57 22.56 -4.90
CA ASN A 533 -11.43 21.72 -4.58
C ASN A 533 -10.16 22.15 -5.32
N LEU A 534 -10.27 22.50 -6.61
CA LEU A 534 -9.13 23.01 -7.38
C LEU A 534 -8.66 24.37 -6.86
N ALA A 535 -9.57 25.27 -6.46
CA ALA A 535 -9.20 26.54 -5.85
C ALA A 535 -8.45 26.33 -4.51
N ILE A 536 -8.94 25.42 -3.64
CA ILE A 536 -8.23 25.08 -2.39
C ILE A 536 -6.86 24.47 -2.69
N PHE A 537 -6.76 23.61 -3.71
CA PHE A 537 -5.45 23.10 -4.17
C PHE A 537 -4.53 24.27 -4.53
N TYR A 538 -4.97 25.25 -5.31
CA TYR A 538 -4.14 26.41 -5.64
C TYR A 538 -3.83 27.31 -4.44
N LEU A 539 -4.62 27.32 -3.37
CA LEU A 539 -4.17 27.93 -2.13
C LEU A 539 -2.93 27.20 -1.58
N LEU A 540 -2.89 25.88 -1.62
CA LEU A 540 -1.81 25.07 -1.05
C LEU A 540 -0.59 24.85 -1.98
N ASN A 541 -0.81 24.88 -3.30
CA ASN A 541 0.12 24.41 -4.33
C ASN A 541 1.47 25.12 -4.33
N ASN A 542 2.54 24.34 -4.39
CA ASN A 542 3.89 24.75 -4.69
C ASN A 542 4.29 24.08 -6.00
N PRO A 543 4.35 24.84 -7.12
CA PRO A 543 4.62 24.28 -8.44
C PRO A 543 5.86 23.37 -8.44
N SER A 544 5.78 22.26 -9.19
CA SER A 544 6.79 21.19 -9.27
C SER A 544 6.93 20.25 -8.06
N LEU A 545 6.33 20.55 -6.91
CA LEU A 545 6.35 19.68 -5.73
C LEU A 545 4.97 19.11 -5.38
N ASP A 546 3.89 19.82 -5.72
CA ASP A 546 2.53 19.41 -5.39
C ASP A 546 1.77 18.92 -6.63
N PHE A 547 1.02 17.83 -6.44
CA PHE A 547 0.23 17.17 -7.46
C PHE A 547 -1.23 17.08 -7.02
N TYR A 548 -2.13 17.58 -7.87
CA TYR A 548 -3.57 17.52 -7.67
C TYR A 548 -4.12 16.16 -8.09
N GLN A 549 -4.97 15.60 -7.24
CA GLN A 549 -5.82 14.48 -7.62
C GLN A 549 -7.21 14.73 -7.05
N GLN A 550 -8.24 14.49 -7.86
CA GLN A 550 -9.61 14.56 -7.41
C GLN A 550 -10.23 13.16 -7.32
N TRP A 551 -10.91 12.92 -6.20
CA TRP A 551 -11.55 11.65 -5.89
C TRP A 551 -12.98 11.85 -5.37
N ASN A 552 -13.73 10.76 -5.48
CA ASN A 552 -15.03 10.60 -4.88
C ASN A 552 -15.07 9.30 -4.06
N ASN A 553 -15.18 9.48 -2.73
CA ASN A 553 -15.29 8.55 -1.58
C ASN A 553 -15.88 7.14 -1.79
N SER A 554 -15.41 6.36 -2.76
CA SER A 554 -15.60 4.91 -2.78
C SER A 554 -14.23 4.27 -2.61
N PHE A 555 -14.14 3.26 -1.74
CA PHE A 555 -12.94 2.46 -1.46
C PHE A 555 -12.30 1.78 -2.69
N TYR A 556 -12.78 2.08 -3.91
CA TYR A 556 -12.37 1.48 -5.17
C TYR A 556 -11.85 2.55 -6.13
N TYR A 557 -10.61 2.97 -5.91
CA TYR A 557 -9.82 3.66 -6.93
C TYR A 557 -9.81 2.82 -8.22
N SER A 558 -10.16 3.43 -9.35
CA SER A 558 -10.17 2.75 -10.65
C SER A 558 -10.44 3.74 -11.80
N SER A 559 -10.10 3.30 -13.00
CA SER A 559 -10.45 3.91 -14.29
C SER A 559 -11.77 3.37 -14.88
N ALA A 560 -12.54 2.62 -14.08
CA ALA A 560 -13.85 2.10 -14.47
C ALA A 560 -14.86 3.24 -14.66
N ASN A 561 -15.99 2.94 -15.28
CA ASN A 561 -17.06 3.91 -15.45
C ASN A 561 -17.69 4.33 -14.11
N THR A 562 -18.18 5.56 -14.07
CA THR A 562 -19.02 6.09 -13.00
C THR A 562 -20.35 5.34 -12.94
N GLU A 563 -20.92 5.31 -11.74
CA GLU A 563 -22.25 4.78 -11.46
C GLU A 563 -23.14 5.91 -10.94
N SER A 564 -24.46 5.71 -10.95
CA SER A 564 -25.43 6.73 -10.51
C SER A 564 -25.26 7.13 -9.05
N ASP A 565 -24.64 6.27 -8.24
CA ASP A 565 -24.37 6.50 -6.84
C ASP A 565 -23.04 7.22 -6.60
N ASN A 566 -22.20 7.46 -7.62
CA ASN A 566 -20.85 8.01 -7.52
C ASN A 566 -20.54 9.13 -8.52
N PHE A 567 -21.46 9.50 -9.41
CA PHE A 567 -21.38 10.71 -10.20
C PHE A 567 -22.79 11.14 -10.66
N TYR A 568 -22.96 12.38 -11.11
CA TYR A 568 -24.27 12.83 -11.59
C TYR A 568 -24.72 12.12 -12.87
N GLN A 569 -23.78 11.53 -13.61
CA GLN A 569 -24.00 10.79 -14.84
C GLN A 569 -23.21 9.49 -14.79
N ALA A 570 -23.91 8.36 -14.92
CA ALA A 570 -23.26 7.05 -15.02
C ALA A 570 -22.61 6.85 -16.40
N GLY A 571 -21.64 5.95 -16.48
CA GLY A 571 -21.06 5.51 -17.75
C GLY A 571 -19.89 6.32 -18.28
N ILE A 572 -19.34 7.26 -17.51
CA ILE A 572 -18.15 8.04 -17.87
C ILE A 572 -16.95 7.48 -17.11
N PRO A 573 -15.77 7.26 -17.71
CA PRO A 573 -14.59 6.84 -16.95
C PRO A 573 -14.30 7.79 -15.77
N LYS A 574 -14.12 7.24 -14.56
CA LYS A 574 -14.04 8.05 -13.31
C LYS A 574 -12.97 9.15 -13.34
N ASN A 575 -11.76 8.85 -13.82
CA ASN A 575 -10.68 9.84 -13.88
C ASN A 575 -11.01 10.99 -14.86
N VAL A 576 -11.73 10.70 -15.94
CA VAL A 576 -12.25 11.71 -16.88
C VAL A 576 -13.34 12.55 -16.22
N ALA A 577 -14.28 11.91 -15.52
CA ALA A 577 -15.40 12.59 -14.87
C ALA A 577 -14.96 13.55 -13.74
N TYR A 578 -13.95 13.15 -12.98
CA TYR A 578 -13.54 13.82 -11.75
C TYR A 578 -12.48 14.91 -11.97
N GLN A 579 -11.59 14.79 -12.95
CA GLN A 579 -10.54 15.80 -13.16
C GLN A 579 -11.12 17.08 -13.82
N PRO A 580 -10.91 18.28 -13.26
CA PRO A 580 -11.36 19.56 -13.83
C PRO A 580 -10.43 20.02 -14.97
N THR A 581 -10.32 19.20 -16.02
CA THR A 581 -9.34 19.34 -17.12
C THR A 581 -9.39 20.71 -17.78
N SER A 582 -10.58 21.24 -18.08
CA SER A 582 -10.71 22.53 -18.75
C SER A 582 -10.18 23.69 -17.92
N MET A 583 -10.32 23.64 -16.60
CA MET A 583 -9.77 24.65 -15.69
C MET A 583 -8.25 24.50 -15.55
N LEU A 584 -7.75 23.26 -15.46
CA LEU A 584 -6.32 22.97 -15.33
C LEU A 584 -5.49 23.44 -16.54
N ARG A 585 -6.11 23.55 -17.73
CA ARG A 585 -5.43 24.06 -18.94
C ARG A 585 -5.09 25.55 -18.90
N HIS A 586 -5.71 26.32 -18.02
CA HIS A 586 -5.39 27.75 -17.88
C HIS A 586 -4.09 27.93 -17.11
N ASP A 587 -3.15 28.66 -17.70
CA ASP A 587 -1.93 29.06 -17.02
C ASP A 587 -2.23 30.24 -16.08
N ILE A 588 -2.19 29.98 -14.79
CA ILE A 588 -2.24 31.02 -13.75
C ILE A 588 -0.83 31.44 -13.29
N GLY A 589 0.24 30.81 -13.80
CA GLY A 589 1.63 31.07 -13.44
C GLY A 589 2.05 30.51 -12.08
N LYS A 590 3.01 31.16 -11.43
CA LYS A 590 3.50 30.81 -10.08
C LYS A 590 2.88 31.70 -9.00
N PRO A 591 2.79 31.22 -7.75
CA PRO A 591 2.40 32.07 -6.62
C PRO A 591 3.33 33.28 -6.47
N ILE A 592 2.77 34.44 -6.13
CA ILE A 592 3.50 35.67 -5.85
C ILE A 592 3.10 36.24 -4.49
N ALA A 593 3.86 37.21 -3.99
CA ALA A 593 3.60 37.86 -2.72
C ALA A 593 2.21 38.53 -2.68
N ALA A 594 1.57 38.50 -1.52
CA ALA A 594 0.33 39.22 -1.27
C ALA A 594 0.53 40.74 -1.43
N PRO A 595 -0.50 41.51 -1.85
CA PRO A 595 -0.36 42.96 -1.92
C PRO A 595 -0.16 43.56 -0.52
N ALA A 596 0.63 44.63 -0.43
CA ALA A 596 1.11 45.17 0.84
C ALA A 596 -0.01 45.60 1.80
N ASN A 597 -1.15 46.03 1.26
CA ASN A 597 -2.31 46.54 2.00
C ASN A 597 -3.26 45.47 2.55
N TYR A 598 -3.01 44.17 2.30
CA TYR A 598 -3.84 43.09 2.84
C TYR A 598 -3.17 42.40 4.04
N PRO A 599 -3.93 42.07 5.10
CA PRO A 599 -3.39 41.32 6.24
C PRO A 599 -2.96 39.91 5.84
N ALA A 600 -1.79 39.49 6.32
CA ALA A 600 -1.33 38.11 6.20
C ALA A 600 -2.24 37.16 6.99
N VAL A 601 -2.43 35.94 6.49
CA VAL A 601 -3.08 34.87 7.26
C VAL A 601 -2.12 34.34 8.31
N SER A 602 -2.58 34.21 9.56
CA SER A 602 -1.82 33.61 10.66
C SER A 602 -1.97 32.08 10.68
N TYR A 603 -0.87 31.38 10.87
CA TYR A 603 -0.87 29.94 11.17
C TYR A 603 -1.00 29.70 12.66
N VAL A 604 -1.70 28.62 13.02
CA VAL A 604 -1.94 28.28 14.41
C VAL A 604 -1.56 26.83 14.75
N ASP A 605 -1.25 26.60 16.03
CA ASP A 605 -1.09 25.26 16.59
C ASP A 605 -2.44 24.59 16.94
N ALA A 606 -2.39 23.43 17.61
CA ALA A 606 -3.57 22.68 18.04
C ALA A 606 -4.44 23.44 19.06
N ASP A 607 -3.83 24.35 19.83
CA ASP A 607 -4.47 25.17 20.86
C ASP A 607 -4.92 26.55 20.31
N ASN A 608 -4.77 26.77 19.01
CA ASN A 608 -5.04 28.01 18.27
C ASN A 608 -4.10 29.18 18.61
N ASN A 609 -2.92 28.93 19.17
CA ASN A 609 -1.91 29.98 19.32
C ASN A 609 -1.29 30.29 17.96
N ILE A 610 -1.07 31.57 17.68
CA ILE A 610 -0.37 32.00 16.46
C ILE A 610 1.11 31.60 16.55
N ILE A 611 1.58 30.82 15.59
CA ILE A 611 2.97 30.31 15.53
C ILE A 611 3.80 30.92 14.41
N ALA A 612 3.14 31.48 13.39
CA ALA A 612 3.75 32.16 12.24
C ALA A 612 2.65 32.85 11.42
N THR A 613 3.07 33.58 10.40
CA THR A 613 2.22 34.12 9.34
C THR A 613 2.60 33.52 7.99
N SER A 614 1.67 33.61 7.05
CA SER A 614 1.84 33.25 5.63
C SER A 614 2.92 34.03 4.88
N ARG A 615 3.56 35.04 5.50
CA ARG A 615 4.73 35.76 4.97
C ARG A 615 6.05 35.25 5.54
N ASP A 616 6.01 34.51 6.64
CA ASP A 616 7.20 34.08 7.34
C ASP A 616 7.88 32.94 6.60
N ASN A 617 9.20 32.86 6.75
CA ASN A 617 10.04 31.78 6.22
C ASN A 617 10.50 30.80 7.32
N GLN A 618 10.09 31.04 8.57
CA GLN A 618 10.35 30.21 9.73
C GLN A 618 9.13 30.17 10.66
N LEU A 619 8.96 29.07 11.39
CA LEU A 619 7.96 28.93 12.45
C LEU A 619 8.52 28.13 13.62
N SER A 620 7.99 28.35 14.82
CA SER A 620 8.39 27.62 16.03
C SER A 620 7.27 26.68 16.47
N VAL A 621 7.57 25.38 16.59
CA VAL A 621 6.64 24.35 17.08
C VAL A 621 7.41 23.37 17.95
N ASN A 622 6.89 23.04 19.14
CA ASN A 622 7.51 22.10 20.07
C ASN A 622 8.99 22.45 20.38
N ASP A 623 9.27 23.73 20.63
CA ASP A 623 10.62 24.28 20.85
C ASP A 623 11.61 24.05 19.67
N GLN A 624 11.10 23.72 18.49
CA GLN A 624 11.89 23.56 17.26
C GLN A 624 11.60 24.70 16.29
N LEU A 625 12.67 25.35 15.82
CA LEU A 625 12.61 26.30 14.71
C LEU A 625 12.65 25.53 13.38
N LEU A 626 11.60 25.68 12.58
CA LEU A 626 11.43 24.99 11.30
C LEU A 626 11.40 26.01 10.15
N SER A 627 12.09 25.70 9.04
CA SER A 627 11.93 26.45 7.79
C SER A 627 10.57 26.15 7.16
N ILE A 628 9.91 27.19 6.65
CA ILE A 628 8.63 27.10 5.96
C ILE A 628 8.68 27.91 4.66
N THR A 629 8.07 27.39 3.60
CA THR A 629 7.85 28.15 2.36
C THR A 629 6.69 29.12 2.56
N PRO A 630 6.87 30.44 2.37
CA PRO A 630 5.76 31.38 2.49
C PRO A 630 4.61 31.01 1.55
N SER A 631 3.40 30.87 2.09
CA SER A 631 2.21 30.59 1.27
C SER A 631 1.69 31.82 0.56
N HIS A 632 2.05 33.02 1.03
CA HIS A 632 1.54 34.30 0.54
C HIS A 632 0.02 34.45 0.64
N TRP A 633 -0.61 33.71 1.56
CA TRP A 633 -2.04 33.88 1.84
C TRP A 633 -2.33 35.25 2.47
N PHE A 634 -3.48 35.81 2.14
CA PHE A 634 -3.96 37.03 2.76
C PHE A 634 -5.47 36.99 2.96
N TYR A 635 -5.95 37.78 3.91
CA TYR A 635 -7.38 37.99 4.09
C TYR A 635 -7.86 39.06 3.12
N LEU A 636 -8.64 38.67 2.11
CA LEU A 636 -9.37 39.62 1.26
C LEU A 636 -10.55 40.24 2.04
N HIS A 637 -11.16 39.42 2.91
CA HIS A 637 -12.18 39.81 3.86
C HIS A 637 -12.12 38.91 5.08
N GLN A 638 -12.39 39.46 6.27
CA GLN A 638 -12.49 38.68 7.50
C GLN A 638 -13.48 39.32 8.47
N GLN A 639 -14.23 38.48 9.19
CA GLN A 639 -15.07 38.89 10.30
C GLN A 639 -14.42 38.46 11.62
N THR A 640 -13.73 39.38 12.27
CA THR A 640 -13.06 39.14 13.56
C THR A 640 -14.08 39.12 14.70
N THR A 641 -13.86 38.28 15.71
CA THR A 641 -14.44 38.49 17.04
C THR A 641 -13.85 39.76 17.63
N SER A 642 -14.68 40.64 18.21
CA SER A 642 -14.17 41.77 19.01
C SER A 642 -13.13 41.24 19.99
N THR A 643 -11.90 41.73 19.88
CA THR A 643 -10.82 41.45 20.81
C THR A 643 -10.67 42.67 21.70
N PHE A 644 -10.89 42.50 23.00
CA PHE A 644 -10.40 43.47 23.96
C PHE A 644 -8.85 43.43 23.98
N PRO A 645 -8.16 44.52 24.35
CA PRO A 645 -6.68 44.60 24.29
C PRO A 645 -5.92 43.48 25.02
N TRP A 646 -6.56 42.80 25.98
CA TRP A 646 -6.01 41.72 26.79
C TRP A 646 -6.37 40.32 26.32
N GLN A 647 -7.17 40.18 25.24
CA GLN A 647 -7.54 38.88 24.68
C GLN A 647 -6.60 38.49 23.54
N GLN A 648 -6.14 37.24 23.55
CA GLN A 648 -5.39 36.68 22.44
C GLN A 648 -6.19 36.79 21.14
N VAL A 649 -5.49 37.17 20.06
CA VAL A 649 -6.07 37.23 18.71
C VAL A 649 -6.59 35.85 18.34
N GLN A 650 -7.90 35.75 18.13
CA GLN A 650 -8.56 34.51 17.73
C GLN A 650 -8.70 34.45 16.21
N PRO A 651 -8.71 33.23 15.62
CA PRO A 651 -9.10 33.04 14.23
C PRO A 651 -10.45 33.72 13.90
N PRO A 652 -10.63 34.28 12.69
CA PRO A 652 -11.89 34.90 12.29
C PRO A 652 -13.09 33.95 12.36
N LYS A 653 -14.30 34.48 12.58
CA LYS A 653 -15.54 33.69 12.50
C LYS A 653 -15.79 33.21 11.07
N THR A 654 -15.58 34.10 10.11
CA THR A 654 -15.64 33.83 8.68
C THR A 654 -14.55 34.63 7.98
N ALA A 655 -14.06 34.12 6.85
CA ALA A 655 -13.05 34.80 6.06
C ALA A 655 -13.09 34.39 4.59
N VAL A 656 -12.68 35.32 3.73
CA VAL A 656 -12.28 35.05 2.35
C VAL A 656 -10.75 35.04 2.32
N ILE A 657 -10.17 33.85 2.29
CA ILE A 657 -8.73 33.65 2.12
C ILE A 657 -8.42 33.78 0.63
N ALA A 658 -7.34 34.48 0.33
CA ALA A 658 -6.87 34.72 -1.02
C ALA A 658 -5.38 34.40 -1.20
N ARG A 659 -5.00 34.05 -2.43
CA ARG A 659 -3.61 33.90 -2.85
C ARG A 659 -3.43 34.42 -4.28
N LEU A 660 -2.40 35.21 -4.50
CA LEU A 660 -2.05 35.71 -5.83
C LEU A 660 -1.09 34.77 -6.54
N TYR A 661 -1.28 34.70 -7.85
CA TYR A 661 -0.39 34.12 -8.83
C TYR A 661 -0.09 35.16 -9.92
N GLN A 662 0.97 34.95 -10.70
CA GLN A 662 1.36 35.86 -11.80
C GLN A 662 0.19 36.16 -12.77
N GLN A 663 -0.63 35.15 -13.07
CA GLN A 663 -1.75 35.23 -14.02
C GLN A 663 -3.07 34.79 -13.34
N GLY A 664 -3.19 34.90 -12.02
CA GLY A 664 -4.38 34.44 -11.32
C GLY A 664 -4.58 34.96 -9.90
N LEU A 665 -5.82 34.96 -9.46
CA LEU A 665 -6.22 35.20 -8.07
C LEU A 665 -7.14 34.08 -7.60
N ILE A 666 -6.78 33.46 -6.49
CA ILE A 666 -7.50 32.34 -5.90
C ILE A 666 -8.22 32.83 -4.66
N LEU A 667 -9.52 32.53 -4.53
CA LEU A 667 -10.31 32.89 -3.37
C LEU A 667 -11.04 31.67 -2.80
N TYR A 668 -11.23 31.65 -1.49
CA TYR A 668 -12.06 30.66 -0.79
C TYR A 668 -12.77 31.27 0.41
N TYR A 669 -14.12 31.18 0.43
CA TYR A 669 -14.94 31.70 1.52
C TYR A 669 -15.34 30.59 2.51
N THR A 670 -14.97 30.76 3.78
CA THR A 670 -15.19 29.73 4.81
C THR A 670 -15.49 30.31 6.18
N ASP A 671 -15.97 29.44 7.09
CA ASP A 671 -16.19 29.72 8.51
C ASP A 671 -15.08 29.12 9.39
N LEU A 672 -15.14 29.40 10.68
CA LEU A 672 -14.16 28.95 11.65
C LEU A 672 -14.01 27.43 11.70
N HIS A 673 -15.13 26.70 11.69
CA HIS A 673 -15.15 25.27 12.01
C HIS A 673 -15.09 24.34 10.80
N GLY A 674 -15.54 24.80 9.62
CA GLY A 674 -15.76 23.90 8.50
C GLY A 674 -16.94 22.97 8.74
N LYS A 675 -17.30 22.18 7.73
CA LYS A 675 -18.37 21.16 7.78
C LYS A 675 -19.73 21.70 8.29
N ASN A 676 -19.95 23.01 8.27
CA ASN A 676 -21.16 23.67 8.73
C ASN A 676 -22.17 23.77 7.60
N LYS A 677 -23.10 22.82 7.56
CA LYS A 677 -24.14 22.74 6.51
C LYS A 677 -24.94 24.04 6.36
N ILE A 678 -25.27 24.71 7.47
CA ILE A 678 -26.04 25.96 7.44
C ILE A 678 -25.24 27.05 6.74
N PHE A 679 -23.97 27.23 7.13
CA PHE A 679 -23.08 28.18 6.48
C PHE A 679 -22.96 27.91 4.97
N GLY A 680 -22.70 26.65 4.57
CA GLY A 680 -22.57 26.29 3.16
C GLY A 680 -23.86 26.45 2.32
N GLN A 681 -25.02 26.52 2.95
CA GLN A 681 -26.31 26.70 2.27
C GLN A 681 -26.79 28.16 2.25
N GLN A 682 -26.43 28.95 3.27
CA GLN A 682 -27.04 30.27 3.51
C GLN A 682 -26.05 31.44 3.46
N ALA A 683 -24.76 31.19 3.72
CA ALA A 683 -23.80 32.27 3.79
C ALA A 683 -23.50 32.84 2.40
N THR A 684 -23.41 34.16 2.34
CA THR A 684 -23.01 34.91 1.16
C THR A 684 -22.18 36.12 1.58
N THR A 685 -21.17 36.48 0.80
CA THR A 685 -20.41 37.70 1.00
C THR A 685 -20.01 38.28 -0.35
N THR A 686 -19.99 39.62 -0.45
CA THR A 686 -19.49 40.34 -1.62
C THR A 686 -18.24 41.10 -1.23
N VAL A 687 -17.16 40.90 -1.98
CA VAL A 687 -15.84 41.48 -1.70
C VAL A 687 -15.33 42.23 -2.92
N ALA A 688 -14.63 43.34 -2.68
CA ALA A 688 -13.88 44.05 -3.70
C ALA A 688 -12.57 43.30 -4.01
N LEU A 689 -12.22 43.24 -5.29
CA LEU A 689 -11.03 42.59 -5.81
C LEU A 689 -9.88 43.62 -5.91
N PRO A 690 -8.61 43.19 -5.78
CA PRO A 690 -7.45 44.09 -5.88
C PRO A 690 -7.13 44.53 -7.32
N GLY A 691 -8.11 44.47 -8.23
CA GLY A 691 -7.95 44.68 -9.67
C GLY A 691 -9.18 44.20 -10.44
N GLN A 692 -9.10 44.18 -11.76
CA GLN A 692 -10.18 43.67 -12.62
C GLN A 692 -9.87 42.25 -13.07
N TYR A 693 -10.85 41.36 -12.90
CA TYR A 693 -10.70 39.93 -13.14
C TYR A 693 -11.90 39.35 -13.89
N ARG A 694 -11.69 38.20 -14.50
CA ARG A 694 -12.72 37.33 -15.06
C ARG A 694 -12.73 36.02 -14.30
N ARG A 695 -13.92 35.55 -13.91
CA ARG A 695 -14.05 34.22 -13.29
C ARG A 695 -13.74 33.14 -14.31
N LEU A 696 -12.90 32.18 -13.94
CA LEU A 696 -12.73 30.94 -14.68
C LEU A 696 -13.89 29.99 -14.36
N ASN A 697 -14.67 29.66 -15.37
CA ASN A 697 -15.80 28.73 -15.25
C ASN A 697 -15.32 27.27 -15.38
N ALA A 698 -16.15 26.33 -14.94
CA ALA A 698 -15.81 24.91 -14.92
C ALA A 698 -15.52 24.31 -16.32
N ASP A 699 -16.16 24.86 -17.36
CA ASP A 699 -15.92 24.51 -18.76
C ASP A 699 -14.64 25.12 -19.36
N GLY A 700 -13.91 25.93 -18.58
CA GLY A 700 -12.72 26.66 -19.02
C GLY A 700 -13.01 28.01 -19.67
N SER A 701 -14.27 28.44 -19.78
CA SER A 701 -14.60 29.77 -20.29
C SER A 701 -14.33 30.88 -19.26
N LEU A 702 -14.14 32.11 -19.74
CA LEU A 702 -13.98 33.29 -18.88
C LEU A 702 -15.31 34.05 -18.76
N GLY A 703 -15.67 34.39 -17.52
CA GLY A 703 -16.81 35.24 -17.23
C GLY A 703 -16.61 36.71 -17.62
N LYS A 704 -17.57 37.53 -17.21
CA LYS A 704 -17.49 38.99 -17.39
C LYS A 704 -16.39 39.58 -16.54
N LEU A 705 -15.78 40.65 -17.04
CA LEU A 705 -14.81 41.46 -16.31
C LEU A 705 -15.49 42.13 -15.11
N THR A 706 -14.89 42.04 -13.94
CA THR A 706 -15.44 42.58 -12.69
C THR A 706 -14.32 42.96 -11.72
N ASP A 707 -14.59 43.94 -10.86
CA ASP A 707 -13.77 44.35 -9.71
C ASP A 707 -14.39 43.94 -8.36
N THR A 708 -15.54 43.25 -8.39
CA THR A 708 -16.22 42.70 -7.22
C THR A 708 -16.68 41.27 -7.49
N ILE A 709 -16.79 40.46 -6.43
CA ILE A 709 -17.33 39.10 -6.55
C ILE A 709 -18.18 38.72 -5.35
N THR A 710 -19.29 38.03 -5.61
CA THR A 710 -20.13 37.39 -4.59
C THR A 710 -19.75 35.91 -4.45
N LEU A 711 -19.48 35.48 -3.23
CA LEU A 711 -19.13 34.11 -2.86
C LEU A 711 -20.19 33.53 -1.92
N THR A 712 -20.63 32.30 -2.18
CA THR A 712 -21.44 31.51 -1.24
C THR A 712 -20.55 30.76 -0.25
N GLY A 713 -21.09 30.35 0.89
CA GLY A 713 -20.35 29.58 1.88
C GLY A 713 -19.65 28.35 1.28
N TYR A 714 -18.37 28.16 1.59
CA TYR A 714 -17.50 27.11 1.06
C TYR A 714 -17.32 27.14 -0.45
N GLN A 715 -17.41 28.32 -1.07
CA GLN A 715 -17.12 28.49 -2.49
C GLN A 715 -15.66 28.87 -2.69
N GLY A 716 -14.96 28.05 -3.49
CA GLY A 716 -13.66 28.41 -4.05
C GLY A 716 -13.81 28.92 -5.49
N VAL A 717 -13.03 29.93 -5.86
CA VAL A 717 -13.02 30.48 -7.23
C VAL A 717 -11.60 30.79 -7.69
N ILE A 718 -11.41 30.66 -9.00
CA ILE A 718 -10.19 31.04 -9.72
C ILE A 718 -10.55 32.23 -10.61
N LEU A 719 -9.77 33.29 -10.52
CA LEU A 719 -9.96 34.55 -11.21
C LEU A 719 -8.75 34.83 -12.09
N ILE A 720 -8.98 35.20 -13.36
CA ILE A 720 -7.95 35.55 -14.33
C ILE A 720 -7.91 37.07 -14.46
N PRO A 721 -6.75 37.73 -14.25
CA PRO A 721 -6.65 39.18 -14.31
C PRO A 721 -6.74 39.67 -15.77
N GLU A 722 -7.28 40.86 -15.98
CA GLU A 722 -7.24 41.52 -17.31
C GLU A 722 -5.82 41.97 -17.66
N GLN A 723 -5.03 42.37 -16.66
CA GLN A 723 -3.60 42.67 -16.79
C GLN A 723 -2.81 41.76 -15.84
N PRO A 724 -2.01 40.82 -16.36
CA PRO A 724 -1.17 39.95 -15.54
C PRO A 724 -0.23 40.75 -14.62
N ALA A 725 0.07 40.20 -13.45
CA ALA A 725 1.07 40.77 -12.56
C ALA A 725 2.47 40.49 -13.17
N THR A 726 3.22 41.57 -13.44
CA THR A 726 4.60 41.51 -13.98
C THR A 726 5.59 40.97 -12.97
#